data_AF-A0A4U0VB54-F1
#
_entry.id   AF-A0A4U0VB54-F1
#
_cell.length_a   1.000
_cell.length_b   1.000
_cell.length_c   1.000
_cell.angle_alpha   90.00
_cell.angle_beta   90.00
_cell.angle_gamma   90.00
#
_symmetry.space_group_name_H-M   'P 1'
#
loop_
_entity.id
_entity.type
_entity.pdbx_description
1 polymer ?
#
loop_
_entity_poly.entity_id
_entity_poly.type
_entity_poly.pdbx_seq_one_letter_code
_entity_poly.pdbx_strand_id
1 'polypeptide(L)'
;MKSFLTFAAATLPFLHGADAFWRMNCAVVQTGRVDPLVNPGTVAAHAHSIVGGSNIGVNSTYATMVNSSCTSCELRSDKSAYWTPLLYYQYPNGSFFEVPHGGSVVYYLARGPNVTSIIPFPPGFKILSGDKSARSYDNETLTWGNAAYPGRPIADRVSFACLPASGPEPANQPYMFNVTSCVDGMRAQIAFQACWNGVDLYKSDNSHVAYLSGIDNGICPPGYQHQLPMIFVETNYAVSQVPNATDDSKFVFSQVNTCLFNGAPDGVVQECPVLNADDTNGYAQNCPEQPPQVDEPVRGLIERLPGCINITYGPEAAPAASMACAATVAKPYITPTPDSTPLPTASPTPGAMFGLPLQQYMGCYNDTLGGSGYYRTLNSVEYVNYTNMSVEFCQAYCMSLGYTLSGVEYAQECHCDNEINPTAVAALNGTVNSCTWSCGGTLTAGGTQEFCSGLGFIDVYRNTNTSFVAFGDNSNTAGNAQPYTPAGGFGSNYLGCYSDTPGQLRTLPGASVPDGWNNMTIEICAAFCAQSGGYQYYGLEYASQCVYNNTAYIPPIPPAIVTHVGKYGTKACVTDPNSNGRPLQGGYTTGTNMTVEVCVKYCLGQYYHYAGIEYGVECYCGNEIVASSGGVYASCNATDEMLCPGNNFEFCGGRGFMNVYYSPDL
;
A
#
# COMPACT_ATOMS: atom_id res chain seq x y z
N MET A 1 -4.23 -17.89 62.73
CA MET A 1 -4.56 -17.72 61.31
C MET A 1 -3.82 -16.49 60.81
N LYS A 2 -3.33 -16.47 59.56
CA LYS A 2 -2.58 -15.31 59.02
C LYS A 2 -3.57 -14.35 58.35
N SER A 3 -3.53 -13.06 58.69
CA SER A 3 -4.15 -12.01 57.88
C SER A 3 -3.06 -11.37 57.03
N PHE A 4 -3.28 -11.26 55.72
CA PHE A 4 -2.32 -10.68 54.78
C PHE A 4 -2.62 -9.19 54.58
N LEU A 5 -1.59 -8.34 54.66
CA LEU A 5 -1.66 -7.00 54.07
C LEU A 5 -1.34 -7.12 52.58
N THR A 6 -2.32 -6.86 51.73
CA THR A 6 -2.11 -6.67 50.29
C THR A 6 -1.55 -5.28 50.04
N PHE A 7 -0.30 -5.18 49.58
CA PHE A 7 0.21 -3.96 48.97
C PHE A 7 -0.50 -3.74 47.63
N ALA A 8 -1.18 -2.60 47.47
CA ALA A 8 -1.64 -2.15 46.17
C ALA A 8 -0.45 -1.61 45.37
N ALA A 9 0.07 -2.41 44.45
CA ALA A 9 1.07 -1.94 43.50
C ALA A 9 0.42 -0.97 42.51
N ALA A 10 0.82 0.31 42.54
CA ALA A 10 0.36 1.30 41.59
C ALA A 10 1.01 1.02 40.21
N THR A 11 0.25 0.39 39.31
CA THR A 11 0.64 0.25 37.91
C THR A 11 0.58 1.61 37.23
N LEU A 12 1.72 2.28 37.08
CA LEU A 12 1.82 3.39 36.13
C LEU A 12 1.54 2.82 34.72
N PRO A 13 0.65 3.45 33.92
CA PRO A 13 0.54 3.09 32.53
C PRO A 13 1.84 3.50 31.81
N PHE A 14 2.54 2.52 31.24
CA PHE A 14 3.61 2.81 30.28
C PHE A 14 2.96 3.40 29.03
N LEU A 15 3.00 4.73 28.93
CA LEU A 15 2.76 5.46 27.69
C LEU A 15 3.84 5.03 26.68
N HIS A 16 3.53 3.99 25.90
CA HIS A 16 4.31 3.64 24.73
C HIS A 16 4.07 4.77 23.72
N GLY A 17 5.12 5.55 23.45
CA GLY A 17 5.11 6.42 22.28
C GLY A 17 5.02 5.54 21.04
N ALA A 18 4.11 5.87 20.11
CA ALA A 18 4.18 5.30 18.78
C ALA A 18 5.37 5.96 18.07
N ASP A 19 6.44 5.19 17.85
CA ASP A 19 7.52 5.59 16.93
C ASP A 19 6.89 5.73 15.54
N ALA A 20 6.72 6.96 15.07
CA ALA A 20 6.06 7.24 13.80
C ALA A 20 7.03 7.03 12.63
N PHE A 21 7.00 5.85 12.02
CA PHE A 21 7.79 5.53 10.84
C PHE A 21 6.95 4.80 9.79
N TRP A 22 7.50 4.67 8.58
CA TRP A 22 6.96 3.84 7.52
C TRP A 22 8.10 3.18 6.74
N ARG A 23 7.76 2.11 5.99
CA ARG A 23 8.64 1.46 5.02
C ARG A 23 7.92 1.21 3.71
N MET A 24 8.63 1.29 2.60
CA MET A 24 8.15 0.88 1.28
C MET A 24 9.04 -0.23 0.73
N ASN A 25 8.43 -1.23 0.11
CA ASN A 25 9.13 -2.12 -0.81
C ASN A 25 9.41 -1.38 -2.12
N CYS A 26 10.54 -1.68 -2.76
CA CYS A 26 10.87 -1.18 -4.08
C CYS A 26 11.52 -2.26 -4.95
N ALA A 27 11.07 -2.38 -6.19
CA ALA A 27 11.69 -3.22 -7.22
C ALA A 27 12.95 -2.55 -7.81
N VAL A 28 13.75 -3.31 -8.57
CA VAL A 28 14.90 -2.77 -9.29
C VAL A 28 14.45 -1.91 -10.47
N VAL A 29 14.87 -0.64 -10.52
CA VAL A 29 14.62 0.28 -11.65
C VAL A 29 15.82 0.39 -12.60
N GLN A 30 17.03 0.06 -12.14
CA GLN A 30 18.24 0.07 -12.97
C GLN A 30 19.34 -0.81 -12.33
N THR A 31 20.03 -1.62 -13.13
CA THR A 31 21.22 -2.37 -12.70
C THR A 31 22.42 -2.04 -13.57
N GLY A 32 23.50 -1.55 -12.96
CA GLY A 32 24.69 -1.18 -13.71
C GLY A 32 25.71 -0.34 -12.94
N ARG A 33 26.74 0.12 -13.64
CA ARG A 33 27.77 1.02 -13.09
C ARG A 33 27.31 2.48 -13.13
N VAL A 34 26.18 2.75 -12.50
CA VAL A 34 25.51 4.05 -12.42
C VAL A 34 25.67 4.62 -11.01
N ASP A 35 26.21 5.84 -10.90
CA ASP A 35 26.33 6.58 -9.63
C ASP A 35 26.49 8.10 -9.86
N PRO A 36 25.38 8.87 -9.84
CA PRO A 36 25.39 10.34 -10.00
C PRO A 36 25.80 11.12 -8.72
N LEU A 37 26.26 10.44 -7.67
CA LEU A 37 26.71 11.03 -6.41
C LEU A 37 28.23 11.00 -6.31
N VAL A 38 28.84 9.83 -6.54
CA VAL A 38 30.30 9.59 -6.50
C VAL A 38 30.95 9.76 -7.87
N ASN A 39 30.22 9.47 -8.96
CA ASN A 39 30.76 9.45 -10.32
C ASN A 39 29.92 10.27 -11.34
N PRO A 40 29.44 11.50 -11.01
CA PRO A 40 28.54 12.28 -11.87
C PRO A 40 29.05 12.46 -13.31
N GLY A 41 28.21 12.11 -14.27
CA GLY A 41 28.49 12.13 -15.71
C GLY A 41 29.47 11.05 -16.20
N THR A 42 29.81 10.07 -15.35
CA THR A 42 30.81 9.03 -15.64
C THR A 42 30.36 7.65 -15.18
N VAL A 43 31.02 6.62 -15.70
CA VAL A 43 30.78 5.23 -15.28
C VAL A 43 31.31 5.02 -13.85
N ALA A 44 30.45 4.52 -12.96
CA ALA A 44 30.77 4.28 -11.55
C ALA A 44 31.91 3.27 -11.36
N ALA A 45 32.60 3.32 -10.22
CA ALA A 45 33.70 2.39 -9.94
C ALA A 45 33.27 0.91 -10.01
N HIS A 46 32.14 0.57 -9.38
CA HIS A 46 31.56 -0.78 -9.37
C HIS A 46 30.08 -0.75 -9.80
N ALA A 47 29.46 -1.92 -9.92
CA ALA A 47 28.05 -2.06 -10.30
C ALA A 47 27.12 -2.08 -9.07
N HIS A 48 26.00 -1.39 -9.23
CA HIS A 48 24.91 -1.25 -8.26
C HIS A 48 23.62 -1.89 -8.79
N SER A 49 22.75 -2.29 -7.87
CA SER A 49 21.31 -2.31 -8.10
C SER A 49 20.69 -1.03 -7.54
N ILE A 50 19.71 -0.48 -8.25
CA ILE A 50 19.10 0.81 -7.97
C ILE A 50 17.57 0.64 -7.92
N VAL A 51 16.93 1.29 -6.96
CA VAL A 51 15.47 1.35 -6.79
C VAL A 51 15.00 2.81 -6.66
N GLY A 52 13.75 3.11 -7.04
CA GLY A 52 13.14 4.44 -6.98
C GLY A 52 12.79 5.00 -8.37
N GLY A 53 12.95 6.31 -8.56
CA GLY A 53 12.50 7.05 -9.75
C GLY A 53 13.20 6.65 -11.06
N SER A 54 12.43 6.54 -12.15
CA SER A 54 12.89 6.14 -13.50
C SER A 54 13.96 7.05 -14.13
N ASN A 55 14.04 8.34 -13.76
CA ASN A 55 15.06 9.27 -14.26
C ASN A 55 16.46 9.07 -13.62
N ILE A 56 16.71 7.93 -12.96
CA ILE A 56 18.02 7.60 -12.39
C ILE A 56 19.02 7.14 -13.46
N GLY A 57 20.25 7.64 -13.33
CA GLY A 57 21.27 7.52 -14.36
C GLY A 57 22.54 8.28 -14.00
N VAL A 58 23.57 8.16 -14.82
CA VAL A 58 24.91 8.73 -14.52
C VAL A 58 24.91 10.26 -14.36
N ASN A 59 23.94 10.97 -14.94
CA ASN A 59 23.84 12.43 -14.93
C ASN A 59 22.73 12.97 -14.00
N SER A 60 22.06 12.13 -13.21
CA SER A 60 20.81 12.54 -12.56
C SER A 60 20.99 13.62 -11.49
N THR A 61 20.06 14.55 -11.48
CA THR A 61 19.97 15.68 -10.55
C THR A 61 18.62 15.67 -9.86
N TYR A 62 18.43 16.47 -8.81
CA TYR A 62 17.12 16.65 -8.20
C TYR A 62 16.01 16.95 -9.23
N ALA A 63 16.30 17.85 -10.18
CA ALA A 63 15.36 18.27 -11.22
C ALA A 63 15.03 17.19 -12.26
N THR A 64 15.90 16.19 -12.48
CA THR A 64 15.54 15.02 -13.30
C THR A 64 14.80 14.00 -12.46
N MET A 65 15.24 13.76 -11.22
CA MET A 65 14.62 12.79 -10.32
C MET A 65 13.15 13.12 -10.03
N VAL A 66 12.80 14.35 -9.64
CA VAL A 66 11.38 14.72 -9.39
C VAL A 66 10.49 14.66 -10.64
N ASN A 67 11.10 14.66 -11.83
CA ASN A 67 10.41 14.51 -13.11
C ASN A 67 10.39 13.04 -13.60
N SER A 68 10.80 12.06 -12.78
CA SER A 68 10.65 10.62 -13.08
C SER A 68 9.19 10.29 -13.35
N SER A 69 8.89 9.74 -14.53
CA SER A 69 7.55 9.28 -14.91
C SER A 69 6.96 8.35 -13.85
N CYS A 70 7.67 7.27 -13.55
CA CYS A 70 7.33 6.27 -12.55
C CYS A 70 8.34 6.25 -11.39
N THR A 71 8.09 5.39 -10.41
CA THR A 71 9.03 5.01 -9.37
C THR A 71 8.82 3.54 -9.07
N SER A 72 9.89 2.78 -8.85
CA SER A 72 9.80 1.35 -8.56
C SER A 72 9.47 1.03 -7.10
N CYS A 73 9.15 2.04 -6.30
CA CYS A 73 8.70 1.91 -4.92
C CYS A 73 7.16 1.94 -4.79
N GLU A 74 6.64 1.39 -3.69
CA GLU A 74 5.20 1.44 -3.35
C GLU A 74 4.64 2.87 -3.31
N LEU A 75 5.38 3.87 -2.82
CA LEU A 75 4.91 5.25 -2.77
C LEU A 75 5.18 6.01 -4.07
N ARG A 76 4.14 6.30 -4.86
CA ARG A 76 4.23 6.88 -6.21
C ARG A 76 4.88 8.26 -6.25
N SER A 77 4.73 9.05 -5.19
CA SER A 77 5.32 10.37 -5.00
C SER A 77 6.79 10.34 -4.60
N ASP A 78 7.33 9.22 -4.10
CA ASP A 78 8.77 9.15 -3.86
C ASP A 78 9.52 8.92 -5.17
N LYS A 79 10.05 10.02 -5.71
CA LYS A 79 10.93 10.01 -6.88
C LYS A 79 12.42 10.05 -6.51
N SER A 80 12.77 9.73 -5.26
CA SER A 80 14.16 9.54 -4.83
C SER A 80 14.78 8.33 -5.55
N ALA A 81 16.09 8.12 -5.35
CA ALA A 81 16.76 6.90 -5.78
C ALA A 81 17.67 6.40 -4.68
N TYR A 82 17.67 5.08 -4.48
CA TYR A 82 18.46 4.37 -3.48
C TYR A 82 19.20 3.24 -4.18
N TRP A 83 20.46 3.01 -3.84
CA TRP A 83 21.25 1.98 -4.50
C TRP A 83 22.22 1.28 -3.57
N THR A 84 22.46 0.00 -3.85
CA THR A 84 23.38 -0.86 -3.12
C THR A 84 24.33 -1.56 -4.09
N PRO A 85 25.59 -1.87 -3.68
CA PRO A 85 26.50 -2.66 -4.50
C PRO A 85 25.90 -4.03 -4.79
N LEU A 86 26.01 -4.52 -6.04
CA LEU A 86 25.58 -5.88 -6.38
C LEU A 86 26.36 -6.94 -5.59
N LEU A 87 25.68 -8.02 -5.22
CA LEU A 87 26.31 -9.23 -4.68
C LEU A 87 26.65 -10.21 -5.82
N TYR A 88 27.86 -10.75 -5.80
CA TYR A 88 28.30 -11.82 -6.71
C TYR A 88 28.71 -13.07 -5.92
N TYR A 89 28.49 -14.23 -6.50
CA TYR A 89 29.06 -15.51 -6.08
C TYR A 89 30.24 -15.85 -7.00
N GLN A 90 31.44 -16.00 -6.42
CA GLN A 90 32.65 -16.40 -7.14
C GLN A 90 32.82 -17.92 -7.10
N TYR A 91 32.85 -18.55 -8.27
CA TYR A 91 33.13 -19.97 -8.45
C TYR A 91 34.64 -20.29 -8.33
N PRO A 92 35.03 -21.56 -8.10
CA PRO A 92 36.44 -21.95 -7.97
C PRO A 92 37.26 -21.79 -9.27
N ASN A 93 36.59 -21.69 -10.43
CA ASN A 93 37.21 -21.38 -11.72
C ASN A 93 37.51 -19.88 -11.92
N GLY A 94 37.15 -19.02 -10.95
CA GLY A 94 37.37 -17.58 -10.99
C GLY A 94 36.22 -16.76 -11.61
N SER A 95 35.22 -17.40 -12.24
CA SER A 95 34.03 -16.71 -12.77
C SER A 95 33.05 -16.29 -11.66
N PHE A 96 32.16 -15.35 -11.97
CA PHE A 96 31.21 -14.74 -11.04
C PHE A 96 29.78 -14.90 -11.54
N PHE A 97 28.83 -15.07 -10.63
CA PHE A 97 27.39 -15.03 -10.91
C PHE A 97 26.73 -13.99 -10.02
N GLU A 98 25.97 -13.07 -10.60
CA GLU A 98 25.18 -12.08 -9.83
C GLU A 98 24.12 -12.81 -8.99
N VAL A 99 23.99 -12.47 -7.70
CA VAL A 99 23.10 -13.17 -6.77
C VAL A 99 21.73 -12.49 -6.78
N PRO A 100 20.67 -13.16 -7.26
CA PRO A 100 19.39 -12.51 -7.52
C PRO A 100 18.78 -11.86 -6.27
N HIS A 101 18.14 -10.70 -6.46
CA HIS A 101 17.32 -10.06 -5.45
C HIS A 101 16.16 -9.29 -6.10
N GLY A 102 15.04 -9.14 -5.39
CA GLY A 102 13.82 -8.51 -5.93
C GLY A 102 13.85 -6.99 -5.97
N GLY A 103 14.92 -6.35 -5.50
CA GLY A 103 14.96 -4.92 -5.17
C GLY A 103 15.37 -4.69 -3.72
N SER A 104 14.81 -3.67 -3.06
CA SER A 104 15.16 -3.27 -1.68
C SER A 104 13.94 -2.74 -0.92
N VAL A 105 13.97 -2.81 0.41
CA VAL A 105 12.98 -2.17 1.29
C VAL A 105 13.61 -0.89 1.86
N VAL A 106 12.90 0.23 1.80
CA VAL A 106 13.38 1.55 2.23
C VAL A 106 12.50 2.06 3.37
N TYR A 107 13.11 2.34 4.51
CA TYR A 107 12.46 2.78 5.74
C TYR A 107 12.78 4.26 6.02
N TYR A 108 11.79 5.01 6.48
CA TYR A 108 11.90 6.38 6.97
C TYR A 108 11.61 6.39 8.47
N LEU A 109 12.65 6.22 9.30
CA LEU A 109 12.50 6.01 10.73
C LEU A 109 12.56 7.32 11.51
N ALA A 110 11.51 7.63 12.30
CA ALA A 110 11.62 8.59 13.39
C ALA A 110 12.30 7.91 14.59
N ARG A 111 13.46 8.43 15.02
CA ARG A 111 14.30 7.86 16.10
C ARG A 111 14.90 8.96 16.97
N GLY A 112 15.51 8.59 18.09
CA GLY A 112 16.10 9.53 19.05
C GLY A 112 15.07 10.20 19.98
N PRO A 113 15.51 10.96 21.00
CA PRO A 113 14.59 11.63 21.93
C PRO A 113 13.93 12.88 21.32
N ASN A 114 14.40 13.33 20.15
CA ASN A 114 14.03 14.60 19.54
C ASN A 114 13.12 14.42 18.30
N VAL A 115 12.38 13.31 18.19
CA VAL A 115 11.51 12.99 17.03
C VAL A 115 10.55 14.12 16.63
N THR A 116 10.07 14.91 17.60
CA THR A 116 9.21 16.08 17.39
C THR A 116 9.89 17.27 16.71
N SER A 117 11.21 17.22 16.51
CA SER A 117 12.00 18.21 15.78
C SER A 117 12.55 17.71 14.44
N ILE A 118 12.15 16.51 14.00
CA ILE A 118 12.53 15.98 12.69
C ILE A 118 11.91 16.87 11.60
N ILE A 119 12.74 17.31 10.65
CA ILE A 119 12.31 18.07 9.47
C ILE A 119 12.43 17.22 8.20
N PRO A 120 11.59 17.43 7.17
CA PRO A 120 11.72 16.71 5.90
C PRO A 120 13.05 17.04 5.20
N PHE A 121 13.51 16.11 4.36
CA PHE A 121 14.72 16.31 3.54
C PHE A 121 14.60 17.55 2.65
N PRO A 122 15.63 18.42 2.60
CA PRO A 122 15.61 19.59 1.72
C PRO A 122 15.74 19.16 0.25
N PRO A 123 15.13 19.91 -0.70
CA PRO A 123 15.25 19.66 -2.13
C PRO A 123 16.70 19.46 -2.60
N GLY A 124 16.98 18.29 -3.17
CA GLY A 124 18.30 17.94 -3.72
C GLY A 124 19.37 17.53 -2.69
N PHE A 125 18.96 17.21 -1.46
CA PHE A 125 19.81 16.53 -0.47
C PHE A 125 20.41 15.23 -1.02
N LYS A 126 21.67 14.94 -0.67
CA LYS A 126 22.37 13.68 -1.02
C LYS A 126 23.22 13.20 0.15
N ILE A 127 23.22 11.90 0.41
CA ILE A 127 24.01 11.25 1.47
C ILE A 127 24.58 9.91 1.00
N LEU A 128 25.68 9.48 1.62
CA LEU A 128 26.32 8.19 1.35
C LEU A 128 26.65 7.49 2.68
N SER A 129 26.21 6.23 2.83
CA SER A 129 26.60 5.33 3.91
C SER A 129 27.57 4.24 3.41
N GLY A 130 28.09 3.43 4.33
CA GLY A 130 29.15 2.45 4.07
C GLY A 130 30.53 3.07 3.85
N ASP A 131 31.48 2.27 3.37
CA ASP A 131 32.76 2.68 2.77
C ASP A 131 33.26 1.52 1.90
N LYS A 132 33.39 1.77 0.59
CA LYS A 132 33.81 0.77 -0.41
C LYS A 132 35.27 0.32 -0.27
N SER A 133 36.10 1.09 0.43
CA SER A 133 37.52 0.80 0.65
C SER A 133 37.78 -0.07 1.89
N ALA A 134 36.85 -0.13 2.85
CA ALA A 134 37.00 -0.87 4.09
C ALA A 134 37.17 -2.39 3.85
N ARG A 135 38.06 -3.03 4.62
CA ARG A 135 38.34 -4.48 4.55
C ARG A 135 38.40 -5.15 5.94
N SER A 136 38.01 -4.42 6.97
CA SER A 136 37.96 -4.84 8.37
C SER A 136 36.93 -3.99 9.12
N TYR A 137 36.44 -4.49 10.25
CA TYR A 137 35.53 -3.73 11.13
C TYR A 137 36.33 -2.73 11.97
N ASP A 138 35.95 -1.45 11.91
CA ASP A 138 36.54 -0.38 12.70
C ASP A 138 35.77 -0.19 14.01
N ASN A 139 36.41 -0.52 15.12
CA ASN A 139 35.89 -0.37 16.48
C ASN A 139 36.42 0.89 17.21
N GLU A 140 37.29 1.68 16.56
CA GLU A 140 37.97 2.84 17.14
C GLU A 140 37.31 4.16 16.72
N THR A 141 36.84 4.27 15.47
CA THR A 141 36.08 5.43 15.02
C THR A 141 34.64 5.36 15.52
N LEU A 142 34.38 6.01 16.66
CA LEU A 142 33.04 6.11 17.26
C LEU A 142 32.24 7.30 16.71
N THR A 143 30.92 7.14 16.72
CA THR A 143 29.96 8.25 16.67
C THR A 143 30.14 9.20 17.86
N TRP A 144 29.71 10.45 17.72
CA TRP A 144 29.69 11.38 18.85
C TRP A 144 28.58 11.01 19.83
N GLY A 145 28.86 11.10 21.13
CA GLY A 145 27.88 10.86 22.19
C GLY A 145 28.25 11.54 23.51
N ASN A 146 27.45 11.30 24.54
CA ASN A 146 27.65 11.80 25.89
C ASN A 146 27.32 10.73 26.95
N ALA A 147 27.36 11.09 28.24
CA ALA A 147 27.16 10.13 29.34
C ALA A 147 25.75 9.50 29.43
N ALA A 148 24.72 10.10 28.81
CA ALA A 148 23.37 9.55 28.73
C ALA A 148 23.12 8.81 27.40
N TYR A 149 23.80 9.23 26.33
CA TYR A 149 23.71 8.67 24.99
C TYR A 149 25.13 8.38 24.47
N PRO A 150 25.75 7.25 24.87
CA PRO A 150 27.11 6.92 24.48
C PRO A 150 27.23 6.72 22.97
N GLY A 151 28.42 7.02 22.43
CA GLY A 151 28.76 6.73 21.04
C GLY A 151 29.06 5.25 20.82
N ARG A 152 28.63 4.70 19.67
CA ARG A 152 29.01 3.36 19.16
C ARG A 152 29.89 3.45 17.91
N PRO A 153 30.57 2.37 17.47
CA PRO A 153 31.42 2.38 16.28
C PRO A 153 30.67 2.76 15.01
N ILE A 154 31.29 3.57 14.14
CA ILE A 154 30.70 3.96 12.84
C ILE A 154 30.62 2.75 11.89
N ALA A 155 31.38 1.68 12.12
CA ALA A 155 31.29 0.43 11.38
C ALA A 155 29.92 -0.28 11.51
N ASP A 156 29.17 -0.04 12.59
CA ASP A 156 27.81 -0.60 12.81
C ASP A 156 26.76 -0.10 11.80
N ARG A 157 27.09 0.89 10.96
CA ARG A 157 26.18 1.43 9.93
C ARG A 157 25.78 0.42 8.84
N VAL A 158 26.42 -0.75 8.76
CA VAL A 158 26.10 -1.80 7.78
C VAL A 158 26.00 -3.16 8.50
N SER A 159 24.87 -3.85 8.33
CA SER A 159 24.56 -5.11 8.99
C SER A 159 23.91 -6.15 8.07
N PHE A 160 24.08 -7.45 8.32
CA PHE A 160 23.58 -8.50 7.41
C PHE A 160 22.97 -9.73 8.11
N ALA A 161 21.67 -9.99 7.91
CA ALA A 161 20.95 -11.10 8.52
C ALA A 161 20.92 -12.35 7.63
N CYS A 162 21.25 -13.51 8.20
CA CYS A 162 21.04 -14.82 7.58
C CYS A 162 19.62 -15.30 7.89
N LEU A 163 18.71 -15.30 6.92
CA LEU A 163 17.30 -15.60 7.15
C LEU A 163 17.04 -17.13 7.11
N PRO A 164 16.50 -17.73 8.19
CA PRO A 164 16.23 -19.16 8.25
C PRO A 164 14.77 -19.49 7.87
N ALA A 165 14.56 -20.58 7.13
CA ALA A 165 13.23 -21.08 6.74
C ALA A 165 12.26 -21.39 7.90
N SER A 166 12.75 -21.45 9.15
CA SER A 166 11.94 -21.45 10.36
C SER A 166 12.80 -21.18 11.61
N GLY A 167 12.18 -20.66 12.66
CA GLY A 167 12.85 -20.32 13.92
C GLY A 167 13.20 -18.83 14.05
N PRO A 168 13.86 -18.42 15.14
CA PRO A 168 14.26 -17.04 15.34
C PRO A 168 15.40 -16.65 14.39
N GLU A 169 15.38 -15.41 13.88
CA GLU A 169 16.52 -14.84 13.17
C GLU A 169 17.77 -14.81 14.07
N PRO A 170 18.97 -15.14 13.55
CA PRO A 170 20.22 -14.93 14.26
C PRO A 170 20.54 -13.43 14.47
N ALA A 171 21.54 -13.12 15.28
CA ALA A 171 22.14 -11.78 15.28
C ALA A 171 23.10 -11.61 14.08
N ASN A 172 23.00 -10.51 13.32
CA ASN A 172 23.95 -10.21 12.23
C ASN A 172 25.37 -10.13 12.81
N GLN A 173 26.20 -11.09 12.43
CA GLN A 173 27.61 -11.14 12.82
C GLN A 173 28.39 -10.08 12.02
N PRO A 174 29.54 -9.54 12.47
CA PRO A 174 30.26 -8.46 11.78
C PRO A 174 30.86 -8.79 10.39
N TYR A 175 30.40 -9.84 9.72
CA TYR A 175 30.84 -10.40 8.44
C TYR A 175 29.70 -11.26 7.86
N MET A 176 29.58 -11.43 6.54
CA MET A 176 28.59 -12.36 5.97
C MET A 176 28.93 -13.77 6.47
N PHE A 177 28.03 -14.36 7.25
CA PHE A 177 28.27 -15.59 7.98
C PHE A 177 27.35 -16.71 7.51
N ASN A 178 27.88 -17.94 7.48
CA ASN A 178 27.14 -19.16 7.18
C ASN A 178 26.22 -19.09 5.95
N VAL A 179 26.64 -18.36 4.90
CA VAL A 179 25.76 -17.85 3.83
C VAL A 179 24.96 -18.96 3.11
N THR A 180 25.53 -20.16 3.02
CA THR A 180 24.92 -21.36 2.43
C THR A 180 23.79 -21.98 3.27
N SER A 181 23.55 -21.52 4.51
CA SER A 181 22.42 -21.95 5.35
C SER A 181 21.23 -20.98 5.35
N CYS A 182 21.36 -19.82 4.70
CA CYS A 182 20.35 -18.76 4.74
C CYS A 182 19.29 -19.01 3.67
N VAL A 183 18.40 -19.97 3.95
CA VAL A 183 17.42 -20.51 2.98
C VAL A 183 16.55 -19.41 2.39
N ASP A 184 16.11 -18.47 3.23
CA ASP A 184 15.19 -17.39 2.85
C ASP A 184 15.95 -16.11 2.43
N GLY A 185 17.28 -16.20 2.33
CA GLY A 185 18.17 -15.16 1.81
C GLY A 185 19.11 -14.55 2.84
N MET A 186 19.99 -13.68 2.35
CA MET A 186 20.89 -12.85 3.15
C MET A 186 20.45 -11.39 3.02
N ARG A 187 19.86 -10.83 4.09
CA ARG A 187 19.37 -9.46 4.15
C ARG A 187 20.49 -8.50 4.53
N ALA A 188 21.05 -7.80 3.55
CA ALA A 188 21.91 -6.64 3.80
C ALA A 188 21.05 -5.48 4.34
N GLN A 189 21.58 -4.68 5.26
CA GLN A 189 20.87 -3.62 5.98
C GLN A 189 21.82 -2.43 6.18
N ILE A 190 21.42 -1.23 5.75
CA ILE A 190 22.27 -0.02 5.72
C ILE A 190 21.58 1.13 6.46
N ALA A 191 22.19 1.59 7.55
CA ALA A 191 21.80 2.78 8.26
C ALA A 191 22.46 4.03 7.65
N PHE A 192 21.69 5.12 7.47
CA PHE A 192 22.20 6.40 6.99
C PHE A 192 22.25 7.46 8.10
N GLN A 193 22.97 8.55 7.82
CA GLN A 193 23.10 9.71 8.68
C GLN A 193 21.75 10.46 8.82
N ALA A 194 21.33 10.73 10.05
CA ALA A 194 20.06 11.41 10.34
C ALA A 194 20.23 12.84 10.93
N CYS A 195 21.47 13.32 11.07
CA CYS A 195 21.77 14.65 11.60
C CYS A 195 22.42 15.52 10.52
N TRP A 196 21.90 16.72 10.29
CA TRP A 196 22.32 17.62 9.22
C TRP A 196 22.77 19.00 9.75
N ASN A 197 23.76 19.59 9.08
CA ASN A 197 24.32 20.89 9.45
C ASN A 197 23.44 22.10 9.11
N GLY A 198 22.32 21.91 8.40
CA GLY A 198 21.36 22.96 8.05
C GLY A 198 21.75 23.82 6.84
N VAL A 199 22.87 23.53 6.17
CA VAL A 199 23.46 24.39 5.13
C VAL A 199 23.79 23.61 3.86
N ASP A 200 24.57 22.54 3.96
CA ASP A 200 25.16 21.86 2.82
C ASP A 200 24.28 20.69 2.36
N LEU A 201 23.76 20.72 1.13
CA LEU A 201 22.93 19.64 0.57
C LEU A 201 23.75 18.37 0.24
N TYR A 202 25.04 18.53 -0.04
CA TYR A 202 25.98 17.44 -0.30
C TYR A 202 27.43 17.88 -0.11
N LYS A 203 28.24 17.04 0.55
CA LYS A 203 29.70 17.11 0.53
C LYS A 203 30.29 15.71 0.31
N SER A 204 31.34 15.61 -0.49
CA SER A 204 31.97 14.33 -0.86
C SER A 204 32.75 13.65 0.27
N ASP A 205 32.97 14.36 1.37
CA ASP A 205 33.54 13.85 2.63
C ASP A 205 32.45 13.51 3.67
N ASN A 206 31.16 13.60 3.29
CA ASN A 206 29.98 13.51 4.17
C ASN A 206 29.95 14.50 5.35
N SER A 207 30.83 15.50 5.44
CA SER A 207 30.89 16.43 6.59
C SER A 207 29.74 17.44 6.67
N HIS A 208 28.72 17.30 5.82
CA HIS A 208 27.42 17.95 5.96
C HIS A 208 26.46 17.19 6.87
N VAL A 209 26.73 15.90 7.13
CA VAL A 209 25.87 15.00 7.91
C VAL A 209 26.62 14.18 8.96
N ALA A 210 25.89 13.74 9.97
CA ALA A 210 26.37 12.85 11.02
C ALA A 210 25.33 11.79 11.38
N TYR A 211 25.81 10.65 11.88
CA TYR A 211 24.97 9.66 12.55
C TYR A 211 24.46 10.19 13.89
N LEU A 212 23.36 9.62 14.37
CA LEU A 212 22.99 9.74 15.78
C LEU A 212 24.03 9.01 16.64
N SER A 213 24.13 9.34 17.93
CA SER A 213 25.09 8.72 18.86
C SER A 213 24.99 7.18 18.94
N GLY A 214 23.79 6.64 18.74
CA GLY A 214 23.52 5.21 18.63
C GLY A 214 23.44 4.69 17.19
N ILE A 215 24.02 5.39 16.20
CA ILE A 215 23.85 5.19 14.74
C ILE A 215 22.41 5.44 14.28
N ASP A 216 21.50 4.54 14.66
CA ASP A 216 20.08 4.53 14.31
C ASP A 216 19.18 5.13 15.40
N ASN A 217 19.74 5.44 16.58
CA ASN A 217 19.00 6.03 17.70
C ASN A 217 19.90 6.98 18.52
N GLY A 218 19.35 7.70 19.49
CA GLY A 218 20.09 8.65 20.34
C GLY A 218 20.08 10.08 19.79
N ILE A 219 21.19 10.82 19.93
CA ILE A 219 21.22 12.29 19.73
C ILE A 219 22.20 12.74 18.65
N CYS A 220 21.96 13.93 18.09
CA CYS A 220 22.84 14.56 17.11
C CYS A 220 24.04 15.30 17.74
N PRO A 221 25.21 15.32 17.06
CA PRO A 221 26.37 16.10 17.50
C PRO A 221 26.19 17.63 17.43
N PRO A 222 26.92 18.38 18.27
CA PRO A 222 27.04 19.83 18.15
C PRO A 222 27.43 20.26 16.72
N GLY A 223 26.70 21.23 16.17
CA GLY A 223 26.84 21.67 14.78
C GLY A 223 25.86 21.03 13.80
N TYR A 224 25.20 19.93 14.17
CA TYR A 224 24.21 19.23 13.35
C TYR A 224 22.83 19.37 14.00
N GLN A 225 22.28 20.59 13.96
CA GLN A 225 21.07 20.96 14.72
C GLN A 225 19.76 20.46 14.10
N HIS A 226 19.79 20.03 12.83
CA HIS A 226 18.60 19.59 12.11
C HIS A 226 18.57 18.06 12.07
N GLN A 227 17.62 17.46 12.77
CA GLN A 227 17.37 16.03 12.63
C GLN A 227 16.45 15.77 11.43
N LEU A 228 16.78 14.73 10.67
CA LEU A 228 16.04 14.25 9.50
C LEU A 228 15.41 12.90 9.84
N PRO A 229 14.43 12.39 9.04
CA PRO A 229 14.08 10.99 9.09
C PRO A 229 15.34 10.15 8.87
N MET A 230 15.53 9.10 9.64
CA MET A 230 16.65 8.19 9.39
C MET A 230 16.27 7.27 8.23
N ILE A 231 17.00 7.36 7.11
CA ILE A 231 16.91 6.35 6.06
C ILE A 231 17.59 5.07 6.55
N PHE A 232 16.88 3.96 6.40
CA PHE A 232 17.42 2.61 6.58
C PHE A 232 17.00 1.76 5.38
N VAL A 233 17.96 1.11 4.72
CA VAL A 233 17.70 0.34 3.47
C VAL A 233 18.06 -1.11 3.68
N GLU A 234 17.16 -2.01 3.31
CA GLU A 234 17.36 -3.46 3.35
C GLU A 234 17.35 -4.06 1.94
N THR A 235 18.22 -5.02 1.68
CA THR A 235 18.28 -5.75 0.40
C THR A 235 18.44 -7.24 0.69
N ASN A 236 17.42 -8.05 0.41
CA ASN A 236 17.48 -9.50 0.62
C ASN A 236 17.97 -10.23 -0.63
N TYR A 237 19.16 -10.82 -0.54
CA TYR A 237 19.79 -11.58 -1.63
C TYR A 237 19.45 -13.07 -1.53
N ALA A 238 18.96 -13.65 -2.63
CA ALA A 238 18.53 -15.05 -2.72
C ALA A 238 19.72 -16.01 -2.85
N VAL A 239 20.59 -16.02 -1.83
CA VAL A 239 21.84 -16.81 -1.78
C VAL A 239 21.63 -18.33 -1.91
N SER A 240 20.42 -18.81 -1.62
CA SER A 240 19.98 -20.20 -1.79
C SER A 240 19.68 -20.59 -3.25
N GLN A 241 19.55 -19.63 -4.17
CA GLN A 241 19.24 -19.87 -5.60
C GLN A 241 20.49 -20.03 -6.49
N VAL A 242 21.69 -20.02 -5.91
CA VAL A 242 22.95 -20.18 -6.65
C VAL A 242 23.25 -21.67 -6.94
N PRO A 243 23.62 -22.06 -8.18
CA PRO A 243 23.90 -23.46 -8.52
C PRO A 243 25.01 -24.13 -7.70
N ASN A 244 24.68 -25.28 -7.08
CA ASN A 244 25.57 -26.21 -6.38
C ASN A 244 26.65 -25.59 -5.47
N ALA A 245 26.24 -25.17 -4.27
CA ALA A 245 27.13 -24.64 -3.23
C ALA A 245 27.90 -25.73 -2.43
N THR A 246 28.51 -26.72 -3.12
CA THR A 246 29.29 -27.81 -2.50
C THR A 246 30.79 -27.56 -2.39
N ASP A 247 31.29 -26.50 -3.02
CA ASP A 247 32.71 -26.28 -3.33
C ASP A 247 33.24 -25.00 -2.65
N ASP A 248 34.55 -24.74 -2.69
CA ASP A 248 35.28 -23.62 -2.00
C ASP A 248 34.93 -22.16 -2.49
N SER A 249 33.74 -21.99 -3.05
CA SER A 249 33.17 -20.77 -3.63
C SER A 249 32.85 -19.70 -2.57
N LYS A 250 32.71 -18.43 -2.97
CA LYS A 250 32.56 -17.30 -2.03
C LYS A 250 31.57 -16.24 -2.50
N PHE A 251 30.77 -15.74 -1.57
CA PHE A 251 29.93 -14.55 -1.76
C PHE A 251 30.74 -13.26 -1.56
N VAL A 252 30.69 -12.37 -2.54
CA VAL A 252 31.55 -11.18 -2.69
C VAL A 252 30.70 -10.04 -3.26
N PHE A 253 30.43 -9.01 -2.45
CA PHE A 253 29.88 -7.76 -2.96
C PHE A 253 30.84 -7.12 -3.98
N SER A 254 30.30 -6.31 -4.89
CA SER A 254 31.08 -5.72 -5.98
C SER A 254 32.27 -4.86 -5.50
N GLN A 255 32.27 -4.46 -4.21
CA GLN A 255 33.47 -4.28 -3.36
C GLN A 255 33.22 -4.93 -1.96
N VAL A 256 34.26 -5.20 -1.15
CA VAL A 256 34.35 -6.36 -0.19
C VAL A 256 33.59 -6.20 1.19
N ASN A 257 33.42 -7.33 1.90
CA ASN A 257 32.43 -7.77 2.94
C ASN A 257 32.67 -7.35 4.46
N THR A 258 31.66 -6.85 5.24
CA THR A 258 31.61 -6.58 6.74
C THR A 258 30.21 -6.10 7.29
N CYS A 259 29.71 -6.47 8.53
CA CYS A 259 28.24 -6.70 8.77
C CYS A 259 27.43 -6.66 10.17
N LEU A 260 27.53 -5.76 11.20
CA LEU A 260 26.91 -5.94 12.59
C LEU A 260 25.52 -5.25 12.96
N PHE A 261 24.57 -5.92 13.70
CA PHE A 261 23.09 -5.58 13.91
C PHE A 261 22.66 -4.55 15.04
N ASN A 262 21.45 -4.46 15.70
CA ASN A 262 20.29 -5.38 16.00
C ASN A 262 18.91 -4.71 16.35
N GLY A 263 17.78 -5.24 15.81
CA GLY A 263 16.42 -5.26 16.44
C GLY A 263 15.23 -4.55 15.75
N ALA A 264 14.06 -5.22 15.61
CA ALA A 264 12.78 -4.67 15.09
C ALA A 264 11.72 -4.44 16.21
N PRO A 265 10.59 -3.72 15.97
CA PRO A 265 9.47 -4.26 15.18
C PRO A 265 8.95 -3.32 14.07
N ASP A 266 8.04 -3.83 13.24
CA ASP A 266 7.61 -3.24 11.95
C ASP A 266 6.46 -2.22 12.06
N GLY A 267 6.34 -1.38 11.03
CA GLY A 267 5.25 -0.44 10.77
C GLY A 267 5.12 -0.22 9.25
N VAL A 268 3.90 -0.10 8.75
CA VAL A 268 3.61 -0.23 7.30
C VAL A 268 2.89 0.99 6.71
N VAL A 269 3.05 1.23 5.40
CA VAL A 269 2.49 2.41 4.70
C VAL A 269 0.98 2.55 4.89
N GLN A 270 0.25 1.44 4.96
CA GLN A 270 -1.20 1.41 5.10
C GLN A 270 -1.69 1.91 6.48
N GLU A 271 -0.81 1.93 7.50
CA GLU A 271 -1.08 2.51 8.82
C GLU A 271 -0.91 4.05 8.83
N CYS A 272 -0.43 4.65 7.73
CA CYS A 272 -0.30 6.09 7.56
C CYS A 272 -1.31 6.62 6.53
N PRO A 273 -2.47 7.18 6.93
CA PRO A 273 -3.55 7.58 6.00
C PRO A 273 -3.16 8.60 4.91
N VAL A 274 -2.09 9.37 5.13
CA VAL A 274 -1.56 10.33 4.15
C VAL A 274 -0.76 9.64 3.03
N LEU A 275 -0.13 8.51 3.33
CA LEU A 275 0.71 7.75 2.39
C LEU A 275 -0.07 6.59 1.74
N ASN A 276 -1.01 5.98 2.47
CA ASN A 276 -1.93 4.96 1.97
C ASN A 276 -2.69 5.40 0.70
N ALA A 277 -2.96 6.71 0.54
CA ALA A 277 -3.59 7.30 -0.65
C ALA A 277 -2.72 7.26 -1.92
N ASP A 278 -1.43 6.99 -1.80
CA ASP A 278 -0.41 7.08 -2.86
C ASP A 278 0.49 5.82 -2.96
N ASP A 279 0.11 4.77 -2.24
CA ASP A 279 0.65 3.40 -2.28
C ASP A 279 0.42 2.75 -3.67
N THR A 280 1.06 1.60 -3.95
CA THR A 280 0.73 0.71 -5.07
C THR A 280 1.46 -0.62 -4.96
N ASN A 281 0.70 -1.69 -4.71
CA ASN A 281 1.22 -3.07 -4.69
C ASN A 281 1.80 -3.55 -6.05
N GLY A 282 1.49 -2.87 -7.16
CA GLY A 282 2.02 -3.15 -8.51
C GLY A 282 3.28 -2.36 -8.90
N TYR A 283 4.09 -1.89 -7.95
CA TYR A 283 5.26 -1.02 -8.20
C TYR A 283 6.25 -1.59 -9.23
N ALA A 284 6.47 -2.91 -9.25
CA ALA A 284 7.39 -3.57 -10.17
C ALA A 284 6.88 -3.56 -11.63
N GLN A 285 5.57 -3.61 -11.83
CA GLN A 285 4.88 -3.55 -13.12
C GLN A 285 4.69 -2.10 -13.57
N ASN A 286 4.46 -1.18 -12.62
CA ASN A 286 4.27 0.25 -12.86
C ASN A 286 5.58 1.01 -13.15
N CYS A 287 6.73 0.47 -12.71
CA CYS A 287 8.03 1.00 -13.05
C CYS A 287 9.04 -0.15 -13.25
N PRO A 288 8.98 -0.83 -14.41
CA PRO A 288 9.89 -1.94 -14.71
C PRO A 288 11.33 -1.44 -14.83
N GLU A 289 12.28 -2.37 -14.72
CA GLU A 289 13.70 -2.07 -14.86
C GLU A 289 14.03 -1.44 -16.22
N GLN A 290 14.67 -0.28 -16.19
CA GLN A 290 15.06 0.45 -17.37
C GLN A 290 16.30 -0.19 -18.04
N PRO A 291 16.45 -0.12 -19.37
CA PRO A 291 17.62 -0.66 -20.06
C PRO A 291 18.96 -0.17 -19.48
N PRO A 292 20.03 -1.00 -19.49
CA PRO A 292 21.32 -0.61 -18.94
C PRO A 292 21.92 0.63 -19.63
N GLN A 293 22.28 1.64 -18.85
CA GLN A 293 22.95 2.85 -19.36
C GLN A 293 24.42 2.64 -19.71
N VAL A 294 25.04 1.57 -19.19
CA VAL A 294 26.46 1.26 -19.37
C VAL A 294 26.56 -0.09 -20.06
N ASP A 295 27.20 -0.11 -21.24
CA ASP A 295 27.44 -1.33 -22.01
C ASP A 295 28.61 -2.16 -21.41
N GLU A 296 28.36 -2.77 -20.25
CA GLU A 296 29.23 -3.76 -19.60
C GLU A 296 28.34 -4.83 -18.93
N PRO A 297 28.57 -6.14 -19.14
CA PRO A 297 27.79 -7.19 -18.49
C PRO A 297 27.88 -7.15 -16.97
N VAL A 298 26.73 -7.05 -16.29
CA VAL A 298 26.61 -6.98 -14.82
C VAL A 298 25.74 -8.09 -14.21
N ARG A 299 25.04 -8.89 -15.02
CA ARG A 299 24.14 -9.97 -14.59
C ARG A 299 24.51 -11.32 -15.19
N GLY A 300 24.03 -12.40 -14.57
CA GLY A 300 24.30 -13.77 -14.99
C GLY A 300 25.76 -14.18 -14.74
N LEU A 301 26.25 -15.16 -15.51
CA LEU A 301 27.62 -15.66 -15.39
C LEU A 301 28.60 -14.75 -16.18
N ILE A 302 29.53 -14.11 -15.47
CA ILE A 302 30.53 -13.19 -16.02
C ILE A 302 31.97 -13.62 -15.65
N GLU A 303 32.92 -13.39 -16.54
CA GLU A 303 34.32 -13.85 -16.37
C GLU A 303 35.12 -13.03 -15.34
N ARG A 304 34.68 -11.79 -15.05
CA ARG A 304 35.34 -10.85 -14.13
C ARG A 304 34.32 -9.87 -13.56
N LEU A 305 34.64 -9.26 -12.41
CA LEU A 305 33.82 -8.17 -11.86
C LEU A 305 33.77 -6.96 -12.84
N PRO A 306 32.61 -6.28 -12.94
CA PRO A 306 32.46 -5.06 -13.75
C PRO A 306 33.43 -3.97 -13.30
N GLY A 307 33.96 -3.16 -14.21
CA GLY A 307 34.91 -2.09 -13.88
C GLY A 307 36.33 -2.56 -13.52
N CYS A 308 36.69 -3.78 -13.92
CA CYS A 308 38.02 -4.37 -13.71
C CYS A 308 38.44 -4.43 -12.22
N ILE A 309 37.47 -4.52 -11.30
CA ILE A 309 37.74 -4.51 -9.86
C ILE A 309 38.53 -5.76 -9.47
N ASN A 310 39.70 -5.55 -8.87
CA ASN A 310 40.53 -6.62 -8.33
C ASN A 310 40.10 -6.93 -6.90
N ILE A 311 39.84 -8.22 -6.62
CA ILE A 311 39.57 -8.68 -5.25
C ILE A 311 40.77 -8.34 -4.36
N THR A 312 40.47 -7.70 -3.23
CA THR A 312 41.44 -7.23 -2.23
C THR A 312 41.09 -7.83 -0.89
N TYR A 313 42.05 -8.49 -0.25
CA TYR A 313 41.90 -9.06 1.09
C TYR A 313 42.42 -8.08 2.13
N GLY A 314 41.76 -8.02 3.29
CA GLY A 314 42.14 -7.16 4.41
C GLY A 314 43.25 -7.74 5.29
N PRO A 315 43.54 -7.11 6.45
CA PRO A 315 42.71 -6.08 7.10
C PRO A 315 42.79 -4.67 6.49
N GLU A 316 43.84 -4.35 5.72
CA GLU A 316 44.11 -3.01 5.20
C GLU A 316 43.06 -2.55 4.17
N ALA A 317 42.74 -1.25 4.20
CA ALA A 317 41.83 -0.63 3.22
C ALA A 317 42.36 -0.77 1.79
N ALA A 318 41.46 -1.02 0.83
CA ALA A 318 41.84 -1.35 -0.54
C ALA A 318 42.52 -0.17 -1.26
N PRO A 319 43.67 -0.39 -1.92
CA PRO A 319 44.33 0.63 -2.73
C PRO A 319 43.42 1.14 -3.86
N ALA A 320 43.41 2.45 -4.13
CA ALA A 320 42.62 3.03 -5.23
C ALA A 320 42.88 2.34 -6.59
N ALA A 321 44.09 1.84 -6.81
CA ALA A 321 44.49 1.11 -8.03
C ALA A 321 43.82 -0.27 -8.20
N SER A 322 43.24 -0.87 -7.15
CA SER A 322 42.42 -2.09 -7.28
C SER A 322 40.94 -1.79 -7.56
N MET A 323 40.54 -0.51 -7.48
CA MET A 323 39.16 -0.04 -7.60
C MET A 323 38.89 0.70 -8.92
N ALA A 324 39.75 0.53 -9.93
CA ALA A 324 39.63 1.12 -11.26
C ALA A 324 40.33 0.29 -12.35
N CYS A 325 39.75 0.23 -13.56
CA CYS A 325 40.44 -0.27 -14.75
C CYS A 325 41.73 0.51 -15.05
N ALA A 326 42.73 -0.18 -15.57
CA ALA A 326 43.90 0.45 -16.18
C ALA A 326 43.47 1.39 -17.33
N ALA A 327 44.16 2.53 -17.48
CA ALA A 327 43.80 3.57 -18.46
C ALA A 327 43.87 3.13 -19.94
N THR A 328 44.42 1.94 -20.22
CA THR A 328 44.47 1.29 -21.53
C THR A 328 43.21 0.48 -21.87
N VAL A 329 42.33 0.21 -20.89
CA VAL A 329 41.05 -0.48 -21.12
C VAL A 329 40.06 0.52 -21.71
N ALA A 330 39.39 0.13 -22.79
CA ALA A 330 38.31 0.93 -23.36
C ALA A 330 37.19 1.11 -22.33
N LYS A 331 36.79 2.36 -22.08
CA LYS A 331 35.65 2.65 -21.21
C LYS A 331 34.37 2.18 -21.90
N PRO A 332 33.44 1.50 -21.20
CA PRO A 332 32.16 1.13 -21.79
C PRO A 332 31.39 2.39 -22.21
N TYR A 333 30.61 2.27 -23.28
CA TYR A 333 29.81 3.38 -23.78
C TYR A 333 28.67 3.71 -22.81
N ILE A 334 28.33 4.99 -22.70
CA ILE A 334 27.18 5.47 -21.93
C ILE A 334 26.06 5.76 -22.93
N THR A 335 25.05 4.90 -22.96
CA THR A 335 23.81 5.14 -23.68
C THR A 335 22.86 5.89 -22.76
N PRO A 336 22.41 7.11 -23.09
CA PRO A 336 21.32 7.74 -22.35
C PRO A 336 20.05 6.93 -22.60
N THR A 337 19.50 6.27 -21.56
CA THR A 337 18.09 5.88 -21.61
C THR A 337 17.24 7.15 -21.50
N PRO A 338 16.34 7.43 -22.46
CA PRO A 338 15.26 8.36 -22.22
C PRO A 338 14.37 7.78 -21.12
N ASP A 339 13.80 8.63 -20.26
CA ASP A 339 12.66 8.23 -19.42
C ASP A 339 11.45 8.03 -20.35
N SER A 340 11.29 6.80 -20.83
CA SER A 340 10.28 6.39 -21.81
C SER A 340 9.26 5.42 -21.24
N THR A 341 9.19 5.28 -19.91
CA THR A 341 8.11 4.58 -19.23
C THR A 341 6.85 5.44 -19.33
N PRO A 342 5.81 5.03 -20.10
CA PRO A 342 4.69 5.91 -20.37
C PRO A 342 3.81 6.03 -19.13
N LEU A 343 3.36 7.25 -18.82
CA LEU A 343 2.56 7.50 -17.63
C LEU A 343 1.20 6.78 -17.69
N PRO A 344 0.84 5.96 -16.69
CA PRO A 344 -0.53 5.48 -16.51
C PRO A 344 -1.44 6.69 -16.25
N THR A 345 -2.26 7.03 -17.24
CA THR A 345 -2.93 8.35 -17.32
C THR A 345 -4.45 8.28 -17.32
N ALA A 346 -5.02 7.07 -17.24
CA ALA A 346 -6.46 6.87 -17.18
C ALA A 346 -6.83 5.74 -16.21
N SER A 347 -7.34 6.12 -15.04
CA SER A 347 -8.33 5.30 -14.32
C SER A 347 -9.71 5.76 -14.80
N PRO A 348 -10.42 5.00 -15.66
CA PRO A 348 -11.78 5.38 -16.05
C PRO A 348 -12.71 5.40 -14.84
N THR A 349 -13.67 6.33 -14.80
CA THR A 349 -14.75 6.30 -13.78
C THR A 349 -15.83 5.30 -14.23
N PRO A 350 -16.41 4.49 -13.33
CA PRO A 350 -17.52 3.59 -13.68
C PRO A 350 -18.63 4.29 -14.47
N GLY A 351 -19.04 3.70 -15.60
CA GLY A 351 -19.97 4.26 -16.56
C GLY A 351 -19.34 5.10 -17.68
N ALA A 352 -18.04 5.44 -17.62
CA ALA A 352 -17.34 6.12 -18.71
C ALA A 352 -17.00 5.17 -19.88
N MET A 353 -16.85 5.73 -21.08
CA MET A 353 -16.37 4.99 -22.25
C MET A 353 -14.84 4.92 -22.22
N PHE A 354 -14.26 3.74 -22.42
CA PHE A 354 -12.80 3.56 -22.34
C PHE A 354 -12.30 2.41 -23.21
N GLY A 355 -11.10 2.56 -23.78
CA GLY A 355 -10.57 1.70 -24.84
C GLY A 355 -11.32 1.90 -26.16
N LEU A 356 -11.83 0.81 -26.74
CA LEU A 356 -12.51 0.81 -28.03
C LEU A 356 -13.85 1.58 -28.01
N PRO A 357 -14.31 2.11 -29.16
CA PRO A 357 -15.64 2.68 -29.29
C PRO A 357 -16.74 1.72 -28.83
N LEU A 358 -17.70 2.25 -28.07
CA LEU A 358 -18.82 1.52 -27.46
C LEU A 358 -18.44 0.56 -26.31
N GLN A 359 -17.20 0.56 -25.82
CA GLN A 359 -16.84 -0.13 -24.57
C GLN A 359 -16.98 0.79 -23.36
N GLN A 360 -17.79 0.38 -22.38
CA GLN A 360 -18.06 1.11 -21.14
C GLN A 360 -17.35 0.42 -19.97
N TYR A 361 -16.58 1.15 -19.18
CA TYR A 361 -15.99 0.63 -17.95
C TYR A 361 -17.08 0.41 -16.89
N MET A 362 -17.16 -0.81 -16.35
CA MET A 362 -18.11 -1.20 -15.32
C MET A 362 -17.57 -0.92 -13.91
N GLY A 363 -16.27 -1.13 -13.69
CA GLY A 363 -15.61 -0.97 -12.40
C GLY A 363 -14.48 -1.97 -12.15
N CYS A 364 -13.81 -1.77 -11.03
CA CYS A 364 -12.85 -2.67 -10.42
C CYS A 364 -13.59 -3.66 -9.51
N TYR A 365 -13.34 -4.96 -9.63
CA TYR A 365 -14.00 -6.03 -8.86
C TYR A 365 -12.95 -6.96 -8.26
N ASN A 366 -13.28 -7.65 -7.15
CA ASN A 366 -12.41 -8.72 -6.65
C ASN A 366 -12.41 -9.93 -7.60
N ASP A 367 -11.25 -10.56 -7.76
CA ASP A 367 -11.10 -11.79 -8.55
C ASP A 367 -9.97 -12.61 -7.92
N THR A 368 -10.28 -13.70 -7.21
CA THR A 368 -9.31 -14.31 -6.29
C THR A 368 -9.18 -15.82 -6.46
N LEU A 369 -7.96 -16.27 -6.76
CA LEU A 369 -7.58 -17.68 -6.79
C LEU A 369 -6.86 -18.12 -5.50
N GLY A 370 -7.60 -18.42 -4.42
CA GLY A 370 -6.99 -19.03 -3.23
C GLY A 370 -7.94 -19.51 -2.12
N GLY A 371 -7.98 -20.82 -1.88
CA GLY A 371 -8.68 -21.43 -0.74
C GLY A 371 -10.18 -21.66 -0.97
N SER A 372 -10.87 -22.37 -0.05
CA SER A 372 -12.24 -22.88 -0.25
C SER A 372 -13.33 -21.80 -0.20
N GLY A 373 -13.33 -20.92 -1.20
CA GLY A 373 -14.23 -19.77 -1.38
C GLY A 373 -13.87 -18.98 -2.65
N TYR A 374 -13.53 -19.69 -3.74
CA TYR A 374 -13.09 -19.11 -5.02
C TYR A 374 -14.23 -18.36 -5.73
N TYR A 375 -13.94 -17.15 -6.21
CA TYR A 375 -14.81 -16.41 -7.12
C TYR A 375 -13.95 -15.77 -8.23
N ARG A 376 -14.05 -16.32 -9.45
CA ARG A 376 -13.70 -15.62 -10.69
C ARG A 376 -14.84 -14.67 -11.02
N THR A 377 -14.54 -13.41 -11.34
CA THR A 377 -15.54 -12.38 -11.69
C THR A 377 -15.98 -12.49 -13.15
N LEU A 378 -15.07 -12.90 -14.05
CA LEU A 378 -15.33 -13.33 -15.43
C LEU A 378 -14.69 -14.71 -15.63
N ASN A 379 -15.37 -15.67 -16.25
CA ASN A 379 -14.98 -17.09 -16.20
C ASN A 379 -15.11 -17.87 -17.53
N SER A 380 -15.80 -17.36 -18.56
CA SER A 380 -15.98 -18.13 -19.81
C SER A 380 -14.68 -18.45 -20.56
N VAL A 381 -13.77 -17.48 -20.67
CA VAL A 381 -12.48 -17.62 -21.37
C VAL A 381 -11.40 -16.80 -20.64
N GLU A 382 -10.19 -17.34 -20.57
CA GLU A 382 -8.97 -16.68 -20.07
C GLU A 382 -7.90 -16.70 -21.18
N TYR A 383 -7.14 -15.60 -21.33
CA TYR A 383 -6.01 -15.48 -22.24
C TYR A 383 -4.91 -14.58 -21.66
N VAL A 384 -3.68 -15.09 -21.60
CA VAL A 384 -2.54 -14.40 -20.98
C VAL A 384 -1.52 -13.95 -22.04
N ASN A 385 -1.08 -12.69 -21.99
CA ASN A 385 -0.07 -12.14 -22.90
C ASN A 385 0.82 -11.08 -22.24
N TYR A 386 1.99 -11.53 -21.79
CA TYR A 386 3.03 -10.76 -21.09
C TYR A 386 3.63 -9.56 -21.86
N THR A 387 3.36 -9.38 -23.16
CA THR A 387 4.01 -8.34 -23.99
C THR A 387 3.08 -7.46 -24.80
N ASN A 388 1.81 -7.84 -24.94
CA ASN A 388 0.83 -7.17 -25.80
C ASN A 388 -0.51 -6.88 -25.12
N MET A 389 -0.67 -7.16 -23.82
CA MET A 389 -1.94 -6.89 -23.13
C MET A 389 -2.24 -5.38 -23.07
N SER A 390 -3.43 -4.98 -23.47
CA SER A 390 -4.03 -3.66 -23.26
C SER A 390 -5.54 -3.82 -23.10
N VAL A 391 -6.23 -2.76 -22.69
CA VAL A 391 -7.69 -2.78 -22.57
C VAL A 391 -8.34 -3.00 -23.94
N GLU A 392 -7.89 -2.34 -25.02
CA GLU A 392 -8.45 -2.61 -26.35
C GLU A 392 -8.08 -3.97 -26.90
N PHE A 393 -6.90 -4.51 -26.57
CA PHE A 393 -6.54 -5.87 -26.94
C PHE A 393 -7.55 -6.86 -26.35
N CYS A 394 -7.83 -6.75 -25.05
CA CYS A 394 -8.77 -7.64 -24.38
C CYS A 394 -10.21 -7.45 -24.87
N GLN A 395 -10.65 -6.20 -25.03
CA GLN A 395 -11.97 -5.87 -25.60
C GLN A 395 -12.14 -6.45 -27.01
N ALA A 396 -11.15 -6.26 -27.90
CA ALA A 396 -11.17 -6.82 -29.25
C ALA A 396 -11.18 -8.36 -29.25
N TYR A 397 -10.38 -8.98 -28.38
CA TYR A 397 -10.30 -10.43 -28.23
C TYR A 397 -11.65 -11.02 -27.81
N CYS A 398 -12.25 -10.52 -26.72
CA CYS A 398 -13.55 -10.99 -26.25
C CYS A 398 -14.69 -10.74 -27.24
N MET A 399 -14.71 -9.57 -27.91
CA MET A 399 -15.67 -9.30 -28.99
C MET A 399 -15.51 -10.28 -30.17
N SER A 400 -14.28 -10.66 -30.53
CA SER A 400 -14.02 -11.62 -31.62
C SER A 400 -14.49 -13.04 -31.30
N LEU A 401 -14.54 -13.39 -30.01
CA LEU A 401 -15.07 -14.65 -29.49
C LEU A 401 -16.57 -14.58 -29.16
N GLY A 402 -17.23 -13.43 -29.38
CA GLY A 402 -18.67 -13.27 -29.20
C GLY A 402 -19.13 -13.00 -27.77
N TYR A 403 -18.23 -12.55 -26.89
CA TYR A 403 -18.55 -12.17 -25.51
C TYR A 403 -18.83 -10.66 -25.40
N THR A 404 -19.78 -10.28 -24.54
CA THR A 404 -20.18 -8.89 -24.33
C THR A 404 -19.40 -8.18 -23.21
N LEU A 405 -18.70 -8.95 -22.36
CA LEU A 405 -17.81 -8.46 -21.33
C LEU A 405 -16.36 -8.86 -21.64
N SER A 406 -15.45 -7.97 -21.27
CA SER A 406 -14.01 -8.20 -21.24
C SER A 406 -13.47 -7.60 -19.96
N GLY A 407 -12.56 -8.27 -19.27
CA GLY A 407 -11.87 -7.71 -18.12
C GLY A 407 -10.39 -8.05 -18.13
N VAL A 408 -9.58 -7.17 -17.57
CA VAL A 408 -8.12 -7.33 -17.51
C VAL A 408 -7.66 -7.47 -16.07
N GLU A 409 -6.80 -8.45 -15.82
CA GLU A 409 -6.28 -8.84 -14.50
C GLU A 409 -4.74 -8.92 -14.52
N TYR A 410 -4.12 -8.72 -13.35
CA TYR A 410 -2.72 -9.03 -13.06
C TYR A 410 -1.72 -8.50 -14.12
N ALA A 411 -1.97 -7.30 -14.63
CA ALA A 411 -1.27 -6.63 -15.74
C ALA A 411 -1.36 -7.30 -17.13
N GLN A 412 -1.52 -8.63 -17.21
CA GLN A 412 -1.18 -9.43 -18.40
C GLN A 412 -2.25 -10.45 -18.80
N GLU A 413 -3.36 -10.52 -18.06
CA GLU A 413 -4.42 -11.51 -18.21
C GLU A 413 -5.70 -10.84 -18.73
N CYS A 414 -6.42 -11.53 -19.62
CA CYS A 414 -7.67 -11.08 -20.21
C CYS A 414 -8.73 -12.17 -20.04
N HIS A 415 -9.87 -11.78 -19.48
CA HIS A 415 -11.00 -12.66 -19.21
C HIS A 415 -12.22 -12.17 -19.98
N CYS A 416 -12.96 -13.10 -20.58
CA CYS A 416 -14.16 -12.82 -21.35
C CYS A 416 -15.38 -13.50 -20.72
N ASP A 417 -16.53 -12.83 -20.75
CA ASP A 417 -17.79 -13.42 -20.32
C ASP A 417 -19.00 -12.73 -20.97
N ASN A 418 -20.20 -13.26 -20.73
CA ASN A 418 -21.45 -12.56 -20.99
C ASN A 418 -22.10 -12.01 -19.71
N GLU A 419 -21.77 -12.55 -18.53
CA GLU A 419 -22.28 -12.10 -17.24
C GLU A 419 -21.15 -11.92 -16.22
N ILE A 420 -21.31 -10.95 -15.31
CA ILE A 420 -20.43 -10.75 -14.16
C ILE A 420 -20.89 -11.73 -13.07
N ASN A 421 -19.97 -12.37 -12.35
CA ASN A 421 -20.31 -13.23 -11.22
C ASN A 421 -21.23 -12.50 -10.21
N PRO A 422 -22.40 -13.04 -9.82
CA PRO A 422 -23.27 -12.39 -8.84
C PRO A 422 -22.65 -12.25 -7.43
N THR A 423 -21.53 -12.93 -7.13
CA THR A 423 -20.76 -12.72 -5.89
C THR A 423 -19.60 -11.72 -6.04
N ALA A 424 -19.38 -11.14 -7.22
CA ALA A 424 -18.35 -10.14 -7.46
C ALA A 424 -18.64 -8.85 -6.67
N VAL A 425 -17.75 -8.51 -5.75
CA VAL A 425 -17.79 -7.28 -4.97
C VAL A 425 -16.99 -6.22 -5.72
N ALA A 426 -17.68 -5.16 -6.17
CA ALA A 426 -17.01 -3.99 -6.70
C ALA A 426 -16.13 -3.35 -5.60
N ALA A 427 -14.87 -3.07 -5.90
CA ALA A 427 -13.97 -2.35 -5.02
C ALA A 427 -14.49 -0.91 -4.83
N LEU A 428 -15.09 -0.65 -3.67
CA LEU A 428 -15.62 0.67 -3.34
C LEU A 428 -14.48 1.70 -3.24
N ASN A 429 -14.76 2.94 -3.61
CA ASN A 429 -13.84 4.08 -3.44
C ASN A 429 -13.36 4.17 -1.98
N GLY A 430 -12.15 3.65 -1.72
CA GLY A 430 -11.62 3.45 -0.37
C GLY A 430 -10.70 2.23 -0.26
N THR A 431 -10.92 1.17 -1.06
CA THR A 431 -9.94 0.07 -1.20
C THR A 431 -8.83 0.55 -2.14
N VAL A 432 -7.79 1.16 -1.57
CA VAL A 432 -6.78 1.86 -2.37
C VAL A 432 -5.96 0.89 -3.21
N ASN A 433 -5.72 1.29 -4.47
CA ASN A 433 -4.72 0.74 -5.38
C ASN A 433 -4.91 -0.71 -5.92
N SER A 434 -6.00 -1.40 -5.57
CA SER A 434 -6.34 -2.75 -6.09
C SER A 434 -6.23 -2.91 -7.61
N CYS A 435 -6.84 -1.99 -8.39
CA CYS A 435 -6.85 -2.02 -9.85
C CYS A 435 -5.95 -0.92 -10.43
N THR A 436 -4.63 -1.00 -10.20
CA THR A 436 -3.69 0.07 -10.58
C THR A 436 -2.32 -0.39 -11.09
N TRP A 437 -2.22 -1.63 -11.58
CA TRP A 437 -1.04 -2.19 -12.25
C TRP A 437 -1.08 -1.86 -13.73
N SER A 438 0.04 -1.41 -14.29
CA SER A 438 0.16 -1.07 -15.71
C SER A 438 0.06 -2.33 -16.57
N CYS A 439 -0.63 -2.23 -17.70
CA CYS A 439 -0.73 -3.35 -18.65
C CYS A 439 0.65 -3.82 -19.15
N GLY A 440 0.83 -5.12 -19.34
CA GLY A 440 2.09 -5.72 -19.81
C GLY A 440 2.41 -5.42 -21.29
N GLY A 441 1.42 -4.97 -22.07
CA GLY A 441 1.62 -4.39 -23.39
C GLY A 441 1.87 -2.89 -23.35
N THR A 442 2.63 -2.41 -24.33
CA THR A 442 2.91 -0.98 -24.47
C THR A 442 1.87 -0.26 -25.34
N LEU A 443 1.42 0.88 -24.83
CA LEU A 443 0.89 2.03 -25.58
C LEU A 443 -0.36 1.82 -26.45
N THR A 444 -1.45 2.46 -26.03
CA THR A 444 -2.65 2.65 -26.85
C THR A 444 -2.48 3.75 -27.90
N ALA A 445 -3.53 3.96 -28.72
CA ALA A 445 -3.59 4.94 -29.80
C ALA A 445 -3.61 6.41 -29.31
N GLY A 446 -2.52 6.82 -28.67
CA GLY A 446 -2.33 8.13 -28.05
C GLY A 446 -0.97 8.30 -27.35
N GLY A 447 -0.24 7.20 -27.06
CA GLY A 447 1.05 7.26 -26.36
C GLY A 447 0.95 7.22 -24.83
N THR A 448 -0.18 6.74 -24.31
CA THR A 448 -0.49 6.59 -22.87
C THR A 448 -0.40 5.13 -22.42
N GLN A 449 -0.01 4.90 -21.16
CA GLN A 449 -0.13 3.58 -20.53
C GLN A 449 -1.51 3.44 -19.87
N GLU A 450 -2.02 2.21 -19.83
CA GLU A 450 -3.29 1.84 -19.20
C GLU A 450 -3.07 0.99 -17.94
N PHE A 451 -4.09 0.94 -17.08
CA PHE A 451 -4.18 -0.03 -16.01
C PHE A 451 -4.86 -1.32 -16.49
N CYS A 452 -4.26 -2.46 -16.15
CA CYS A 452 -4.82 -3.80 -16.30
C CYS A 452 -4.95 -4.43 -14.90
N SER A 453 -5.75 -3.79 -14.06
CA SER A 453 -6.11 -4.19 -12.70
C SER A 453 -4.94 -4.51 -11.76
N GLY A 454 -4.86 -5.70 -11.15
CA GLY A 454 -3.81 -6.04 -10.20
C GLY A 454 -3.96 -7.44 -9.59
N LEU A 455 -3.22 -7.72 -8.51
CA LEU A 455 -3.30 -9.00 -7.80
C LEU A 455 -4.61 -9.12 -7.02
N GLY A 456 -5.47 -10.07 -7.40
CA GLY A 456 -6.70 -10.38 -6.68
C GLY A 456 -7.92 -9.55 -7.13
N PHE A 457 -7.82 -8.86 -8.26
CA PHE A 457 -8.84 -7.93 -8.78
C PHE A 457 -8.84 -7.91 -10.32
N ILE A 458 -9.97 -7.50 -10.89
CA ILE A 458 -10.16 -7.36 -12.34
C ILE A 458 -10.89 -6.04 -12.69
N ASP A 459 -10.43 -5.36 -13.74
CA ASP A 459 -11.11 -4.19 -14.32
C ASP A 459 -12.05 -4.65 -15.43
N VAL A 460 -13.36 -4.48 -15.25
CA VAL A 460 -14.38 -5.02 -16.16
C VAL A 460 -14.93 -3.95 -17.11
N TYR A 461 -15.09 -4.31 -18.38
CA TYR A 461 -15.65 -3.49 -19.45
C TYR A 461 -16.84 -4.21 -20.12
N ARG A 462 -17.82 -3.44 -20.58
CA ARG A 462 -19.05 -3.91 -21.24
C ARG A 462 -19.19 -3.29 -22.61
N ASN A 463 -19.44 -4.14 -23.61
CA ASN A 463 -19.84 -3.72 -24.94
C ASN A 463 -21.28 -3.17 -24.91
N THR A 464 -21.43 -1.88 -25.21
CA THR A 464 -22.72 -1.16 -25.24
C THR A 464 -23.36 -1.11 -26.64
N ASN A 465 -22.73 -1.73 -27.64
CA ASN A 465 -23.24 -1.75 -29.00
C ASN A 465 -24.55 -2.56 -29.10
N THR A 466 -25.68 -1.88 -29.25
CA THR A 466 -27.01 -2.49 -29.38
C THR A 466 -27.20 -3.37 -30.63
N SER A 467 -26.24 -3.36 -31.57
CA SER A 467 -26.20 -4.25 -32.73
C SER A 467 -25.25 -5.44 -32.56
N PHE A 468 -24.51 -5.52 -31.45
CA PHE A 468 -23.73 -6.71 -31.10
C PHE A 468 -24.65 -7.76 -30.45
N VAL A 469 -24.73 -8.94 -31.08
CA VAL A 469 -25.41 -10.10 -30.53
C VAL A 469 -24.34 -11.04 -30.01
N ALA A 470 -24.33 -11.31 -28.70
CA ALA A 470 -23.40 -12.24 -28.10
C ALA A 470 -23.60 -13.66 -28.65
N PHE A 471 -22.50 -14.34 -28.94
CA PHE A 471 -22.46 -15.70 -29.49
C PHE A 471 -21.38 -16.60 -28.85
N GLY A 472 -20.66 -16.10 -27.84
CA GLY A 472 -19.75 -16.88 -27.01
C GLY A 472 -20.49 -17.95 -26.19
N ASP A 473 -19.74 -18.91 -25.65
CA ASP A 473 -20.31 -20.02 -24.89
C ASP A 473 -20.56 -19.65 -23.43
N ASN A 474 -21.82 -19.78 -23.01
CA ASN A 474 -22.25 -19.51 -21.64
C ASN A 474 -22.08 -20.74 -20.72
N SER A 475 -21.54 -21.86 -21.19
CA SER A 475 -21.33 -23.07 -20.37
C SER A 475 -20.40 -22.87 -19.17
N ASN A 476 -19.44 -21.96 -19.30
CA ASN A 476 -18.47 -21.58 -18.27
C ASN A 476 -18.62 -20.12 -17.79
N THR A 477 -19.72 -19.44 -18.17
CA THR A 477 -20.01 -18.06 -17.74
C THR A 477 -19.98 -17.92 -16.22
N ALA A 478 -19.52 -16.78 -15.70
CA ALA A 478 -19.40 -16.53 -14.26
C ALA A 478 -20.75 -16.53 -13.52
N GLY A 479 -21.86 -16.17 -14.20
CA GLY A 479 -23.24 -16.39 -13.72
C GLY A 479 -23.71 -17.86 -13.73
N ASN A 480 -22.95 -18.75 -14.40
CA ASN A 480 -23.21 -20.18 -14.59
C ASN A 480 -22.12 -21.08 -13.95
N ALA A 481 -21.25 -20.54 -13.08
CA ALA A 481 -20.01 -21.16 -12.60
C ALA A 481 -20.21 -22.42 -11.72
N GLN A 482 -20.62 -23.51 -12.37
CA GLN A 482 -20.95 -24.86 -11.89
C GLN A 482 -22.07 -24.97 -10.83
N PRO A 483 -23.07 -25.85 -11.04
CA PRO A 483 -24.24 -25.90 -10.18
C PRO A 483 -23.97 -26.57 -8.83
N TYR A 484 -24.15 -25.82 -7.74
CA TYR A 484 -24.75 -26.44 -6.55
C TYR A 484 -26.15 -26.92 -6.93
N THR A 485 -26.34 -28.24 -7.03
CA THR A 485 -27.64 -28.81 -7.35
C THR A 485 -28.60 -28.62 -6.17
N PRO A 486 -29.65 -27.79 -6.27
CA PRO A 486 -30.67 -27.72 -5.23
C PRO A 486 -31.42 -29.06 -5.24
N ALA A 487 -31.69 -29.61 -4.06
CA ALA A 487 -32.53 -30.79 -3.95
C ALA A 487 -33.92 -30.52 -4.57
N GLY A 488 -34.47 -31.57 -5.20
CA GLY A 488 -35.55 -31.48 -6.19
C GLY A 488 -36.88 -30.93 -5.64
N GLY A 489 -36.99 -29.60 -5.56
CA GLY A 489 -38.18 -28.89 -5.10
C GLY A 489 -38.02 -27.37 -5.00
N PHE A 490 -36.79 -26.86 -4.86
CA PHE A 490 -36.54 -25.44 -4.52
C PHE A 490 -35.84 -24.62 -5.62
N GLY A 491 -35.54 -25.19 -6.79
CA GLY A 491 -34.69 -24.55 -7.81
C GLY A 491 -35.18 -23.20 -8.35
N SER A 492 -36.49 -22.94 -8.40
CA SER A 492 -37.07 -21.65 -8.80
C SER A 492 -37.03 -20.58 -7.70
N ASN A 493 -36.71 -20.99 -6.47
CA ASN A 493 -36.83 -20.18 -5.25
C ASN A 493 -35.47 -20.02 -4.53
N TYR A 494 -34.39 -20.57 -5.11
CA TYR A 494 -33.04 -20.49 -4.57
C TYR A 494 -32.43 -19.12 -4.92
N LEU A 495 -31.97 -18.39 -3.91
CA LEU A 495 -31.51 -17.01 -4.05
C LEU A 495 -29.98 -16.88 -4.16
N GLY A 496 -29.24 -18.00 -4.08
CA GLY A 496 -27.78 -18.03 -4.13
C GLY A 496 -27.14 -18.44 -2.81
N CYS A 497 -25.81 -18.33 -2.75
CA CYS A 497 -25.00 -18.52 -1.56
C CYS A 497 -24.54 -17.15 -1.03
N TYR A 498 -24.48 -16.98 0.29
CA TYR A 498 -24.25 -15.70 0.95
C TYR A 498 -23.24 -15.88 2.09
N SER A 499 -22.40 -14.87 2.31
CA SER A 499 -21.37 -14.88 3.36
C SER A 499 -21.96 -14.55 4.73
N ASP A 500 -22.04 -15.55 5.62
CA ASP A 500 -22.34 -15.35 7.04
C ASP A 500 -21.02 -15.42 7.82
N THR A 501 -20.63 -14.31 8.49
CA THR A 501 -19.29 -14.18 9.10
C THR A 501 -19.39 -13.92 10.61
N PRO A 502 -18.85 -14.81 11.47
CA PRO A 502 -18.86 -14.63 12.91
C PRO A 502 -18.18 -13.32 13.36
N GLY A 503 -18.97 -12.39 13.89
CA GLY A 503 -18.50 -11.07 14.33
C GLY A 503 -19.02 -9.89 13.51
N GLN A 504 -19.67 -10.14 12.36
CA GLN A 504 -20.45 -9.13 11.63
C GLN A 504 -21.95 -9.45 11.64
N LEU A 505 -22.76 -8.65 10.93
CA LEU A 505 -24.20 -8.92 10.75
C LEU A 505 -24.38 -10.21 9.93
N ARG A 506 -25.17 -11.15 10.47
CA ARG A 506 -25.57 -12.38 9.77
C ARG A 506 -26.45 -12.08 8.56
N THR A 507 -26.34 -12.91 7.51
CA THR A 507 -27.23 -12.87 6.33
C THR A 507 -28.68 -13.18 6.73
N LEU A 508 -28.89 -14.18 7.59
CA LEU A 508 -30.21 -14.54 8.13
C LEU A 508 -30.20 -14.38 9.66
N PRO A 509 -30.69 -13.24 10.19
CA PRO A 509 -30.51 -12.88 11.61
C PRO A 509 -31.49 -13.57 12.58
N GLY A 510 -32.24 -14.58 12.15
CA GLY A 510 -33.03 -15.43 13.05
C GLY A 510 -32.14 -16.38 13.87
N ALA A 511 -32.67 -16.87 14.99
CA ALA A 511 -31.93 -17.79 15.85
C ALA A 511 -31.79 -19.17 15.19
N SER A 512 -30.56 -19.64 15.00
CA SER A 512 -30.31 -21.00 14.53
C SER A 512 -30.86 -22.04 15.51
N VAL A 513 -31.40 -23.14 15.00
CA VAL A 513 -31.85 -24.26 15.83
C VAL A 513 -30.61 -25.01 16.34
N PRO A 514 -30.36 -25.11 17.67
CA PRO A 514 -29.13 -25.70 18.19
C PRO A 514 -28.97 -27.19 17.83
N ASP A 515 -27.71 -27.64 17.74
CA ASP A 515 -27.34 -28.97 17.26
C ASP A 515 -28.03 -30.14 17.97
N GLY A 516 -28.37 -31.17 17.19
CA GLY A 516 -29.02 -32.39 17.70
C GLY A 516 -29.42 -33.40 16.61
N TRP A 517 -29.40 -33.00 15.33
CA TRP A 517 -29.76 -33.84 14.20
C TRP A 517 -28.61 -33.92 13.19
N ASN A 518 -27.91 -35.06 13.15
CA ASN A 518 -26.86 -35.37 12.15
C ASN A 518 -27.44 -35.63 10.73
N ASN A 519 -28.54 -34.95 10.39
CA ASN A 519 -29.38 -35.16 9.22
C ASN A 519 -30.22 -33.89 8.98
N MET A 520 -29.60 -32.70 9.09
CA MET A 520 -30.24 -31.43 8.73
C MET A 520 -30.14 -31.24 7.21
N THR A 521 -31.28 -31.15 6.52
CA THR A 521 -31.35 -30.92 5.07
C THR A 521 -32.19 -29.68 4.76
N ILE A 522 -32.13 -29.21 3.51
CA ILE A 522 -32.87 -28.00 3.12
C ILE A 522 -34.40 -28.23 3.18
N GLU A 523 -34.89 -29.45 2.94
CA GLU A 523 -36.29 -29.85 3.13
C GLU A 523 -36.70 -29.75 4.60
N ILE A 524 -35.84 -30.19 5.51
CA ILE A 524 -36.11 -30.20 6.95
C ILE A 524 -36.10 -28.77 7.50
N CYS A 525 -35.16 -27.94 7.05
CA CYS A 525 -35.14 -26.51 7.37
C CYS A 525 -36.35 -25.77 6.79
N ALA A 526 -36.73 -26.05 5.53
CA ALA A 526 -37.94 -25.50 4.91
C ALA A 526 -39.22 -25.90 5.66
N ALA A 527 -39.36 -27.19 5.99
CA ALA A 527 -40.53 -27.73 6.72
C ALA A 527 -40.64 -27.18 8.14
N PHE A 528 -39.51 -26.97 8.82
CA PHE A 528 -39.45 -26.27 10.10
C PHE A 528 -39.88 -24.80 9.94
N CYS A 529 -39.30 -24.05 9.00
CA CYS A 529 -39.60 -22.64 8.81
C CYS A 529 -41.06 -22.38 8.39
N ALA A 530 -41.66 -23.30 7.63
CA ALA A 530 -43.08 -23.27 7.30
C ALA A 530 -44.00 -23.52 8.52
N GLN A 531 -43.60 -24.37 9.46
CA GLN A 531 -44.38 -24.68 10.68
C GLN A 531 -44.17 -23.66 11.81
N SER A 532 -42.96 -23.09 11.93
CA SER A 532 -42.54 -22.26 13.07
C SER A 532 -42.72 -20.74 12.87
N GLY A 533 -43.36 -20.31 11.77
CA GLY A 533 -43.66 -18.90 11.53
C GLY A 533 -44.06 -18.53 10.09
N GLY A 534 -43.82 -19.42 9.11
CA GLY A 534 -44.05 -19.10 7.69
C GLY A 534 -42.97 -18.17 7.13
N TYR A 535 -41.71 -18.34 7.56
CA TYR A 535 -40.61 -17.44 7.22
C TYR A 535 -40.30 -17.43 5.72
N GLN A 536 -40.14 -16.24 5.15
CA GLN A 536 -39.97 -16.03 3.70
C GLN A 536 -38.62 -16.54 3.16
N TYR A 537 -37.57 -16.54 3.99
CA TYR A 537 -36.22 -16.97 3.62
C TYR A 537 -35.62 -17.86 4.72
N TYR A 538 -34.90 -18.89 4.31
CA TYR A 538 -34.20 -19.85 5.18
C TYR A 538 -32.99 -20.45 4.44
N GLY A 539 -32.05 -21.01 5.18
CA GLY A 539 -30.80 -21.56 4.67
C GLY A 539 -30.11 -22.50 5.67
N LEU A 540 -28.96 -23.04 5.28
CA LEU A 540 -28.16 -23.96 6.11
C LEU A 540 -26.80 -23.35 6.46
N GLU A 541 -26.36 -23.54 7.70
CA GLU A 541 -25.05 -23.12 8.22
C GLU A 541 -24.31 -24.36 8.76
N TYR A 542 -22.98 -24.45 8.54
CA TYR A 542 -22.10 -25.55 8.99
C TYR A 542 -22.57 -27.00 8.65
N ALA A 543 -23.50 -27.17 7.70
CA ALA A 543 -24.15 -28.43 7.33
C ALA A 543 -24.95 -29.15 8.45
N SER A 544 -25.07 -28.57 9.65
CA SER A 544 -25.92 -29.09 10.74
C SER A 544 -27.03 -28.13 11.19
N GLN A 545 -26.90 -26.83 10.89
CA GLN A 545 -27.76 -25.79 11.45
C GLN A 545 -28.72 -25.22 10.39
N CYS A 546 -29.95 -24.91 10.82
CA CYS A 546 -30.97 -24.22 10.02
C CYS A 546 -31.09 -22.76 10.49
N VAL A 547 -30.98 -21.82 9.56
CA VAL A 547 -31.06 -20.37 9.77
C VAL A 547 -32.21 -19.78 8.95
N TYR A 548 -32.85 -18.71 9.43
CA TYR A 548 -34.05 -18.14 8.80
C TYR A 548 -34.24 -16.65 9.08
N ASN A 549 -35.04 -16.00 8.23
CA ASN A 549 -35.37 -14.58 8.36
C ASN A 549 -36.39 -14.36 9.49
N ASN A 550 -36.04 -13.52 10.48
CA ASN A 550 -37.01 -12.99 11.44
C ASN A 550 -37.72 -11.76 10.84
N THR A 551 -38.98 -11.91 10.46
CA THR A 551 -39.80 -10.84 9.86
C THR A 551 -40.11 -9.66 10.79
N ALA A 552 -39.70 -9.71 12.07
CA ALA A 552 -39.73 -8.59 13.00
C ALA A 552 -38.40 -7.78 13.06
N TYR A 553 -37.40 -8.10 12.23
CA TYR A 553 -36.10 -7.44 12.22
C TYR A 553 -35.79 -6.79 10.85
N ILE A 554 -35.51 -5.48 10.86
CA ILE A 554 -34.98 -4.74 9.71
C ILE A 554 -33.52 -4.41 10.05
N PRO A 555 -32.51 -4.83 9.25
CA PRO A 555 -31.12 -4.48 9.51
C PRO A 555 -30.91 -2.96 9.34
N PRO A 556 -30.11 -2.32 10.21
CA PRO A 556 -29.93 -0.88 10.16
C PRO A 556 -29.04 -0.46 8.98
N ILE A 557 -29.49 0.54 8.23
CA ILE A 557 -28.60 1.35 7.40
C ILE A 557 -27.66 2.09 8.37
N PRO A 558 -26.32 2.13 8.15
CA PRO A 558 -25.43 2.90 9.00
C PRO A 558 -25.85 4.38 8.95
N PRO A 559 -26.11 5.04 10.10
CA PRO A 559 -26.59 6.42 10.11
C PRO A 559 -25.58 7.38 9.47
N ALA A 560 -26.10 8.35 8.72
CA ALA A 560 -25.27 9.27 7.95
C ALA A 560 -25.72 10.73 8.14
N ILE A 561 -24.79 11.66 7.91
CA ILE A 561 -25.12 13.08 7.74
C ILE A 561 -25.74 13.21 6.35
N VAL A 562 -26.98 13.68 6.27
CA VAL A 562 -27.67 13.90 4.99
C VAL A 562 -26.89 14.93 4.18
N THR A 563 -26.54 14.62 2.94
CA THR A 563 -25.71 15.54 2.14
C THR A 563 -26.51 16.72 1.62
N HIS A 564 -27.76 16.51 1.19
CA HIS A 564 -28.66 17.54 0.69
C HIS A 564 -30.14 17.21 0.96
N VAL A 565 -30.94 18.23 1.28
CA VAL A 565 -32.41 18.20 1.22
C VAL A 565 -32.90 19.30 0.28
N GLY A 566 -33.28 18.92 -0.94
CA GLY A 566 -33.71 19.87 -1.97
C GLY A 566 -32.60 20.87 -2.31
N LYS A 567 -32.84 22.16 -2.04
CA LYS A 567 -31.84 23.24 -2.23
C LYS A 567 -30.86 23.42 -1.05
N TYR A 568 -31.06 22.76 0.08
CA TYR A 568 -30.19 22.89 1.26
C TYR A 568 -29.12 21.80 1.22
N GLY A 569 -27.84 22.20 1.18
CA GLY A 569 -26.72 21.27 1.37
C GLY A 569 -26.23 21.29 2.82
N THR A 570 -25.69 20.17 3.30
CA THR A 570 -24.92 20.13 4.55
C THR A 570 -23.76 21.13 4.44
N LYS A 571 -23.62 22.00 5.45
CA LYS A 571 -22.66 23.09 5.47
C LYS A 571 -21.45 22.79 6.36
N ALA A 572 -21.72 22.37 7.60
CA ALA A 572 -20.77 21.98 8.64
C ALA A 572 -21.55 21.61 9.92
N CYS A 573 -20.87 21.14 10.97
CA CYS A 573 -21.42 21.28 12.32
C CYS A 573 -21.12 22.69 12.87
N VAL A 574 -21.96 23.19 13.77
CA VAL A 574 -21.74 24.44 14.52
C VAL A 574 -21.90 24.16 16.00
N THR A 575 -20.95 24.61 16.82
CA THR A 575 -21.06 24.48 18.28
C THR A 575 -22.19 25.35 18.84
N ASP A 576 -22.94 24.85 19.81
CA ASP A 576 -23.87 25.62 20.62
C ASP A 576 -23.41 25.59 22.09
N PRO A 577 -22.65 26.59 22.55
CA PRO A 577 -22.20 26.64 23.94
C PRO A 577 -23.30 27.10 24.91
N ASN A 578 -24.53 27.34 24.43
CA ASN A 578 -25.77 27.64 25.17
C ASN A 578 -25.63 28.62 26.35
N SER A 579 -24.72 29.58 26.23
CA SER A 579 -24.31 30.49 27.32
C SER A 579 -24.51 31.97 26.98
N ASN A 580 -24.61 32.31 25.69
CA ASN A 580 -24.86 33.67 25.19
C ASN A 580 -25.99 33.71 24.14
N GLY A 581 -26.96 32.79 24.28
CA GLY A 581 -27.94 32.47 23.23
C GLY A 581 -27.40 31.43 22.23
N ARG A 582 -28.28 30.94 21.35
CA ARG A 582 -27.95 29.89 20.36
C ARG A 582 -27.34 30.46 19.07
N PRO A 583 -26.62 29.68 18.24
CA PRO A 583 -26.06 30.12 16.96
C PRO A 583 -27.10 30.52 15.91
N LEU A 584 -28.27 29.87 15.90
CA LEU A 584 -29.41 30.19 15.03
C LEU A 584 -30.56 30.74 15.89
N GLN A 585 -31.02 31.97 15.60
CA GLN A 585 -31.92 32.74 16.47
C GLN A 585 -33.22 33.20 15.78
N GLY A 586 -33.55 32.70 14.59
CA GLY A 586 -34.69 33.15 13.79
C GLY A 586 -35.98 32.33 14.01
N GLY A 587 -35.91 31.01 13.84
CA GLY A 587 -37.03 30.09 14.00
C GLY A 587 -36.69 28.93 14.92
N TYR A 588 -37.70 28.33 15.57
CA TYR A 588 -37.52 27.17 16.44
C TYR A 588 -38.74 26.26 16.44
N THR A 589 -38.51 24.95 16.35
CA THR A 589 -39.50 23.91 16.62
C THR A 589 -38.85 22.66 17.19
N THR A 590 -39.63 21.77 17.81
CA THR A 590 -39.18 20.46 18.30
C THR A 590 -40.26 19.41 18.10
N GLY A 591 -39.87 18.14 17.96
CA GLY A 591 -40.82 17.05 17.80
C GLY A 591 -40.18 15.67 17.93
N THR A 592 -40.95 14.71 18.47
CA THR A 592 -40.54 13.30 18.64
C THR A 592 -40.47 12.51 17.32
N ASN A 593 -40.66 13.16 16.19
CA ASN A 593 -40.55 12.61 14.84
C ASN A 593 -39.72 13.55 13.94
N MET A 594 -38.67 14.15 14.50
CA MET A 594 -37.73 14.99 13.76
C MET A 594 -36.92 14.15 12.77
N THR A 595 -36.68 14.71 11.57
CA THR A 595 -35.73 14.26 10.54
C THR A 595 -35.08 15.51 9.95
N VAL A 596 -34.06 15.35 9.10
CA VAL A 596 -33.45 16.49 8.41
C VAL A 596 -34.46 17.20 7.51
N GLU A 597 -35.31 16.46 6.80
CA GLU A 597 -36.36 17.03 5.93
C GLU A 597 -37.41 17.77 6.74
N VAL A 598 -37.78 17.28 7.92
CA VAL A 598 -38.75 17.97 8.80
C VAL A 598 -38.22 19.34 9.20
N CYS A 599 -36.94 19.43 9.59
CA CYS A 599 -36.34 20.71 9.97
C CYS A 599 -36.12 21.64 8.77
N VAL A 600 -35.50 21.15 7.68
CA VAL A 600 -35.27 21.95 6.46
C VAL A 600 -36.59 22.47 5.89
N LYS A 601 -37.65 21.66 5.85
CA LYS A 601 -38.99 22.06 5.40
C LYS A 601 -39.61 23.14 6.30
N TYR A 602 -39.38 23.07 7.61
CA TYR A 602 -39.86 24.10 8.54
C TYR A 602 -39.12 25.44 8.32
N CYS A 603 -37.78 25.43 8.23
CA CYS A 603 -36.99 26.64 8.01
C CYS A 603 -37.21 27.27 6.62
N LEU A 604 -37.32 26.46 5.57
CA LEU A 604 -37.71 26.90 4.22
C LEU A 604 -39.12 27.51 4.24
N GLY A 605 -40.07 26.89 4.95
CA GLY A 605 -41.42 27.42 5.14
C GLY A 605 -41.49 28.73 5.94
N GLN A 606 -40.37 29.20 6.49
CA GLN A 606 -40.21 30.49 7.18
C GLN A 606 -39.18 31.41 6.50
N TYR A 607 -38.69 31.05 5.31
CA TYR A 607 -37.71 31.80 4.51
C TYR A 607 -36.37 32.07 5.24
N TYR A 608 -35.83 31.05 5.94
CA TYR A 608 -34.53 31.11 6.61
C TYR A 608 -33.44 30.32 5.89
N HIS A 609 -32.36 30.99 5.48
CA HIS A 609 -31.27 30.39 4.68
C HIS A 609 -30.52 29.22 5.36
N TYR A 610 -30.55 29.16 6.69
CA TYR A 610 -29.96 28.08 7.49
C TYR A 610 -31.04 27.30 8.24
N ALA A 611 -30.87 25.98 8.28
CA ALA A 611 -31.54 25.06 9.17
C ALA A 611 -30.48 24.30 9.98
N GLY A 612 -30.60 24.25 11.30
CA GLY A 612 -29.67 23.55 12.20
C GLY A 612 -30.42 22.65 13.16
N ILE A 613 -29.93 21.43 13.37
CA ILE A 613 -30.62 20.40 14.16
C ILE A 613 -29.72 19.98 15.32
N GLU A 614 -30.26 19.97 16.55
CA GLU A 614 -29.55 19.60 17.77
C GLU A 614 -30.33 18.55 18.59
N TYR A 615 -29.59 17.79 19.42
CA TYR A 615 -30.13 16.91 20.47
C TYR A 615 -31.12 15.85 19.96
N GLY A 616 -31.02 15.47 18.68
CA GLY A 616 -31.95 14.56 18.00
C GLY A 616 -33.31 15.18 17.64
N VAL A 617 -33.80 16.17 18.39
CA VAL A 617 -35.22 16.56 18.41
C VAL A 617 -35.49 18.06 18.24
N GLU A 618 -34.46 18.90 18.26
CA GLU A 618 -34.58 20.37 18.24
C GLU A 618 -34.16 20.91 16.88
N CYS A 619 -35.00 21.76 16.27
CA CYS A 619 -34.76 22.38 14.96
C CYS A 619 -34.74 23.90 15.09
N TYR A 620 -33.65 24.50 14.64
CA TYR A 620 -33.37 25.93 14.66
C TYR A 620 -33.21 26.48 13.25
N CYS A 621 -33.66 27.72 13.04
CA CYS A 621 -33.58 28.41 11.74
C CYS A 621 -32.93 29.78 11.89
N GLY A 622 -32.26 30.27 10.84
CA GLY A 622 -31.72 31.63 10.80
C GLY A 622 -31.21 32.05 9.43
N ASN A 623 -30.77 33.31 9.30
CA ASN A 623 -30.14 33.82 8.09
C ASN A 623 -28.61 34.01 8.23
N GLU A 624 -28.09 33.84 9.44
CA GLU A 624 -26.67 33.89 9.78
C GLU A 624 -26.38 33.01 11.00
N ILE A 625 -25.10 32.65 11.20
CA ILE A 625 -24.61 32.08 12.46
C ILE A 625 -24.22 33.26 13.36
N VAL A 626 -24.96 33.47 14.45
CA VAL A 626 -24.80 34.64 15.34
C VAL A 626 -23.52 34.50 16.16
N ALA A 627 -22.43 35.12 15.72
CA ALA A 627 -21.10 34.97 16.32
C ALA A 627 -21.02 35.31 17.82
N SER A 628 -21.89 36.19 18.33
CA SER A 628 -21.94 36.52 19.76
C SER A 628 -22.51 35.40 20.65
N SER A 629 -23.08 34.34 20.08
CA SER A 629 -23.42 33.11 20.82
C SER A 629 -22.19 32.36 21.33
N GLY A 630 -21.04 32.52 20.66
CA GLY A 630 -19.86 31.67 20.80
C GLY A 630 -19.86 30.44 19.90
N GLY A 631 -20.86 30.28 19.03
CA GLY A 631 -20.91 29.20 18.05
C GLY A 631 -19.90 29.37 16.92
N VAL A 632 -19.15 28.30 16.63
CA VAL A 632 -18.15 28.23 15.57
C VAL A 632 -18.34 26.98 14.69
N TYR A 633 -17.93 27.07 13.43
CA TYR A 633 -17.93 25.91 12.53
C TYR A 633 -16.91 24.86 12.97
N ALA A 634 -17.32 23.59 12.95
CA ALA A 634 -16.53 22.44 13.37
C ALA A 634 -16.81 21.21 12.48
N SER A 635 -15.87 20.26 12.49
CA SER A 635 -16.12 18.90 12.00
C SER A 635 -17.10 18.18 12.92
N CYS A 636 -18.11 17.52 12.35
CA CYS A 636 -19.05 16.71 13.11
C CYS A 636 -18.33 15.48 13.69
N ASN A 637 -18.42 15.28 15.01
CA ASN A 637 -17.87 14.10 15.67
C ASN A 637 -18.95 13.01 15.76
N ALA A 638 -18.86 12.00 14.90
CA ALA A 638 -19.79 10.86 14.89
C ALA A 638 -19.89 10.11 16.23
N THR A 639 -18.94 10.31 17.16
CA THR A 639 -18.99 9.75 18.53
C THR A 639 -20.00 10.46 19.44
N ASP A 640 -20.35 11.71 19.14
CA ASP A 640 -21.25 12.56 19.95
C ASP A 640 -22.58 12.89 19.23
N GLU A 641 -22.78 12.41 18.00
CA GLU A 641 -23.99 12.63 17.20
C GLU A 641 -25.17 11.76 17.67
N MET A 642 -26.37 12.34 17.62
CA MET A 642 -27.63 11.71 18.00
C MET A 642 -28.50 11.43 16.76
N LEU A 643 -29.20 10.31 16.79
CA LEU A 643 -30.08 9.89 15.70
C LEU A 643 -31.37 10.72 15.68
N CYS A 644 -31.86 11.03 14.47
CA CYS A 644 -33.18 11.62 14.28
C CYS A 644 -34.29 10.61 14.66
N PRO A 645 -35.20 10.89 15.61
CA PRO A 645 -36.19 9.91 16.05
C PRO A 645 -37.27 9.59 15.01
N GLY A 646 -37.45 10.47 14.01
CA GLY A 646 -38.30 10.21 12.85
C GLY A 646 -37.62 9.41 11.74
N ASN A 647 -36.28 9.35 11.73
CA ASN A 647 -35.50 8.49 10.84
C ASN A 647 -34.14 8.14 11.49
N ASN A 648 -34.05 6.96 12.12
CA ASN A 648 -32.84 6.52 12.83
C ASN A 648 -31.61 6.26 11.91
N PHE A 649 -31.70 6.55 10.61
CA PHE A 649 -30.61 6.47 9.64
C PHE A 649 -29.97 7.85 9.34
N GLU A 650 -30.40 8.91 10.04
CA GLU A 650 -29.91 10.28 9.92
C GLU A 650 -29.37 10.79 11.27
N PHE A 651 -28.34 11.66 11.21
CA PHE A 651 -27.87 12.42 12.37
C PHE A 651 -28.58 13.79 12.51
N CYS A 652 -28.99 14.10 13.74
CA CYS A 652 -29.76 15.29 14.14
C CYS A 652 -29.04 16.07 15.26
N GLY A 653 -27.76 16.37 15.04
CA GLY A 653 -26.86 17.08 15.96
C GLY A 653 -26.48 16.26 17.18
N GLY A 654 -25.91 16.91 18.19
CA GLY A 654 -25.46 16.24 19.41
C GLY A 654 -25.68 17.10 20.65
N ARG A 655 -24.72 17.06 21.59
CA ARG A 655 -24.76 17.85 22.82
C ARG A 655 -23.85 19.07 22.70
N GLY A 656 -24.44 20.26 22.53
CA GLY A 656 -23.69 21.50 22.36
C GLY A 656 -23.12 21.66 20.94
N PHE A 657 -23.74 21.01 19.96
CA PHE A 657 -23.49 21.26 18.54
C PHE A 657 -24.66 20.79 17.66
N MET A 658 -24.87 21.48 16.56
CA MET A 658 -25.91 21.22 15.58
C MET A 658 -25.32 20.85 14.21
N ASN A 659 -25.92 19.88 13.51
CA ASN A 659 -25.67 19.72 12.06
C ASN A 659 -26.36 20.88 11.35
N VAL A 660 -25.62 21.67 10.55
CA VAL A 660 -26.16 22.86 9.88
C VAL A 660 -26.22 22.65 8.37
N TYR A 661 -27.40 22.94 7.82
CA TYR A 661 -27.77 22.89 6.43
C TYR A 661 -28.00 24.31 5.92
N TYR A 662 -27.56 24.61 4.70
CA TYR A 662 -27.61 25.96 4.12
C TYR A 662 -28.10 25.94 2.68
N SER A 663 -28.89 26.94 2.30
CA SER A 663 -29.22 27.22 0.89
C SER A 663 -28.95 28.70 0.55
N PRO A 664 -28.22 29.01 -0.54
CA PRO A 664 -28.08 30.39 -1.02
C PRO A 664 -29.35 30.89 -1.73
N ASP A 665 -30.16 29.98 -2.28
CA ASP A 665 -31.23 30.30 -3.24
C ASP A 665 -32.62 30.18 -2.61
N LEU A 666 -33.03 31.15 -1.79
CA LEU A 666 -34.43 31.26 -1.32
C LEU A 666 -35.32 32.02 -2.32
#